data_AF-A0A917A268-F1
#
_entry.id   AF-A0A917A268-F1
#
_cell.length_a   1.000
_cell.length_b   1.000
_cell.length_c   1.000
_cell.angle_alpha   90.00
_cell.angle_beta   90.00
_cell.angle_gamma   90.00
#
_symmetry.space_group_name_H-M   'P 1'
#
loop_
_entity.id
_entity.type
_entity.pdbx_description
1 polymer ?
#
loop_
_entity_poly.entity_id
_entity_poly.type
_entity_poly.pdbx_seq_one_letter_code
_entity_poly.pdbx_strand_id
1 'polypeptide(L)'
;MSDSFLSVVPLTPGTDLLAPSAEGRLVTATLSTLNASDQLVGGAGHDVLALDGAEATYRSNPFDARNTFDLSELAAFSGFEEVRVSNPTRVQVNLDLPDGMDLKLVLSDGRVPGANVPAWTGNISVQLGTGRVNLQGGAEGDNIIASQPDHLAAGSVIDGGAGRDQLNFSHVYQVLGGYDPETQIYTPITIADTVYDLTKIDLKNVENLALFGGFSQLNGATVVKVDAASLADVTLIMGVDNAELTTDAAALDLTGKTLRDVLVASGSKAGTVFTTDSVQTALQIVGGAGKDEVVLTGAALTEAQREHIFREGAIETLRDASGLAEAEYDAQGALRQVIFTGLDGGKRIDRYAPDGTKLAETSIHDGLREEHSFVVTGKAYASQDAVYDAASGRLISLERAYADGRPALSQTVKADGSQVVKDWTPAGELTVSILSSDGRLQTQDRYDAAGHHLSFDMRNVDGSREWRGFDPETGRETSLVHVNADKSRVETKHTVAGKPYADQVASYDAKGHLTEMLRHHADGSLAFYQVNGADGTSEVHQYDAFHRETTKVLGDLAGARDAFEFAYAGRSPLPSAVTQTHYGAGNVKLWTDRTAADGSHSQVAKAAGAVLVSHEGVADTFTGFKGGADTFVFGQGFGKDVVKGFEAGSGTGHDVLAFDDSLVSSFSELQTHMTKLGGDTLLSFGTDTLLVKGVAPAALTADDVHFIHHDQLMI
;
A
#
# COMPACT_ATOMS: atom_id res chain seq x y z
N MET A 1 -59.33 54.08 -14.79
CA MET A 1 -60.01 55.38 -15.05
C MET A 1 -60.48 55.34 -16.49
N SER A 2 -61.61 55.93 -16.84
CA SER A 2 -62.02 56.00 -18.25
C SER A 2 -61.03 56.90 -18.99
N ASP A 3 -60.21 56.34 -19.88
CA ASP A 3 -59.34 57.10 -20.77
C ASP A 3 -60.21 57.96 -21.71
N SER A 4 -60.48 59.20 -21.32
CA SER A 4 -61.14 60.16 -22.19
C SER A 4 -60.09 60.84 -23.06
N PHE A 5 -59.67 60.17 -24.14
CA PHE A 5 -58.87 60.80 -25.19
C PHE A 5 -59.73 61.84 -25.92
N LEU A 6 -59.21 63.06 -26.10
CA LEU A 6 -59.91 64.13 -26.81
C LEU A 6 -59.78 63.99 -28.34
N SER A 7 -58.80 63.23 -28.82
CA SER A 7 -58.60 62.95 -30.24
C SER A 7 -57.99 61.56 -30.51
N VAL A 8 -58.46 60.90 -31.58
CA VAL A 8 -57.91 59.64 -32.11
C VAL A 8 -57.32 59.94 -33.49
N VAL A 9 -56.07 59.55 -33.73
CA VAL A 9 -55.32 59.85 -34.96
C VAL A 9 -54.87 58.54 -35.62
N PRO A 10 -55.51 58.09 -36.71
CA PRO A 10 -55.05 56.94 -37.46
C PRO A 10 -53.89 57.33 -38.39
N LEU A 11 -52.84 56.50 -38.42
CA LEU A 11 -51.73 56.61 -39.36
C LEU A 11 -52.13 56.11 -40.76
N THR A 12 -51.40 56.56 -41.78
CA THR A 12 -51.56 56.18 -43.18
C THR A 12 -50.32 55.41 -43.66
N PRO A 13 -50.35 54.71 -44.81
CA PRO A 13 -49.13 54.09 -45.36
C PRO A 13 -48.07 55.09 -45.88
N GLY A 14 -48.33 56.40 -45.78
CA GLY A 14 -47.41 57.46 -46.20
C GLY A 14 -46.67 58.05 -45.00
N THR A 15 -45.99 59.17 -45.23
CA THR A 15 -45.35 59.93 -44.15
C THR A 15 -46.40 60.64 -43.31
N ASP A 16 -46.48 60.28 -42.03
CA ASP A 16 -47.34 60.95 -41.06
C ASP A 16 -46.54 61.91 -40.15
N LEU A 17 -47.09 63.11 -39.92
CA LEU A 17 -46.52 64.13 -39.04
C LEU A 17 -47.47 64.43 -37.88
N LEU A 18 -47.07 64.04 -36.67
CA LEU A 18 -47.78 64.34 -35.44
C LEU A 18 -46.98 65.32 -34.60
N ALA A 19 -47.46 66.57 -34.51
CA ALA A 19 -46.84 67.62 -33.71
C ALA A 19 -47.31 67.56 -32.23
N PRO A 20 -46.48 67.98 -31.25
CA PRO A 20 -46.79 67.92 -29.82
C PRO A 20 -48.07 68.68 -29.44
N SER A 21 -48.78 68.20 -28.41
CA SER A 21 -50.03 68.78 -27.90
C SER A 21 -50.11 68.83 -26.38
N ALA A 22 -50.88 69.77 -25.85
CA ALA A 22 -51.18 69.83 -24.41
C ALA A 22 -52.25 68.81 -23.98
N GLU A 23 -53.07 68.32 -24.91
CA GLU A 23 -54.07 67.27 -24.70
C GLU A 23 -53.48 65.89 -25.04
N GLY A 24 -53.92 64.85 -24.32
CA GLY A 24 -53.54 63.47 -24.61
C GLY A 24 -54.28 62.90 -25.83
N ARG A 25 -53.56 62.16 -26.67
CA ARG A 25 -54.03 61.60 -27.93
C ARG A 25 -53.89 60.08 -27.97
N LEU A 26 -54.77 59.43 -28.73
CA LEU A 26 -54.64 58.04 -29.11
C LEU A 26 -54.23 57.96 -30.59
N VAL A 27 -53.02 57.52 -30.87
CA VAL A 27 -52.53 57.27 -32.24
C VAL A 27 -52.72 55.80 -32.55
N THR A 28 -53.32 55.45 -33.70
CA THR A 28 -53.56 54.06 -34.08
C THR A 28 -52.80 53.71 -35.35
N ALA A 29 -52.08 52.59 -35.35
CA ALA A 29 -51.33 52.11 -36.51
C ALA A 29 -51.47 50.60 -36.71
N THR A 30 -51.29 50.16 -37.96
CA THR A 30 -51.17 48.76 -38.39
C THR A 30 -49.77 48.52 -38.95
N LEU A 31 -49.40 47.26 -39.21
CA LEU A 31 -48.10 46.89 -39.79
C LEU A 31 -47.82 47.59 -41.14
N SER A 32 -48.85 47.95 -41.90
CA SER A 32 -48.71 48.65 -43.19
C SER A 32 -48.73 50.18 -43.09
N THR A 33 -49.11 50.75 -41.94
CA THR A 33 -49.19 52.22 -41.77
C THR A 33 -48.03 52.77 -40.95
N LEU A 34 -47.54 52.07 -39.93
CA LEU A 34 -46.36 52.53 -39.20
C LEU A 34 -45.09 52.30 -40.04
N ASN A 35 -44.34 53.36 -40.35
CA ASN A 35 -43.17 53.26 -41.19
C ASN A 35 -42.06 54.26 -40.79
N ALA A 36 -40.83 53.99 -41.22
CA ALA A 36 -39.65 54.78 -40.86
C ALA A 36 -39.72 56.28 -41.23
N SER A 37 -40.63 56.69 -42.12
CA SER A 37 -40.79 58.11 -42.46
C SER A 37 -41.63 58.89 -41.46
N ASP A 38 -42.34 58.22 -40.56
CA ASP A 38 -43.25 58.86 -39.61
C ASP A 38 -42.53 59.68 -38.55
N GLN A 39 -43.08 60.84 -38.22
CA GLN A 39 -42.59 61.76 -37.20
C GLN A 39 -43.67 61.93 -36.13
N LEU A 40 -43.56 61.14 -35.07
CA LEU A 40 -44.53 61.04 -33.99
C LEU A 40 -43.99 61.72 -32.73
N VAL A 41 -44.44 62.94 -32.44
CA VAL A 41 -44.05 63.68 -31.24
C VAL A 41 -45.28 63.96 -30.38
N GLY A 42 -45.37 63.25 -29.25
CA GLY A 42 -46.32 63.51 -28.17
C GLY A 42 -45.95 64.79 -27.40
N GLY A 43 -46.87 65.29 -26.61
CA GLY A 43 -46.70 66.54 -25.86
C GLY A 43 -46.81 66.35 -24.35
N ALA A 44 -47.57 67.22 -23.67
CA ALA A 44 -47.67 67.21 -22.20
C ALA A 44 -48.88 66.43 -21.67
N GLY A 45 -49.78 66.01 -22.56
CA GLY A 45 -50.90 65.13 -22.23
C GLY A 45 -50.47 63.66 -22.27
N HIS A 46 -51.32 62.77 -21.77
CA HIS A 46 -51.05 61.33 -21.82
C HIS A 46 -51.31 60.79 -23.24
N ASP A 47 -50.25 60.61 -24.00
CA ASP A 47 -50.23 60.19 -25.40
C ASP A 47 -49.97 58.68 -25.52
N VAL A 48 -50.81 58.01 -26.30
CA VAL A 48 -50.82 56.54 -26.46
C VAL A 48 -50.67 56.16 -27.91
N LEU A 49 -49.72 55.27 -28.22
CA LEU A 49 -49.61 54.62 -29.52
C LEU A 49 -50.21 53.21 -29.45
N ALA A 50 -51.32 52.98 -30.15
CA ALA A 50 -51.98 51.69 -30.26
C ALA A 50 -51.66 51.01 -31.60
N LEU A 51 -51.10 49.81 -31.53
CA LEU A 51 -50.59 49.01 -32.64
C LEU A 51 -51.47 47.78 -32.86
N ASP A 52 -51.98 47.61 -34.08
CA ASP A 52 -52.83 46.49 -34.49
C ASP A 52 -52.09 45.55 -35.45
N GLY A 53 -51.74 44.37 -34.93
CA GLY A 53 -51.03 43.31 -35.64
C GLY A 53 -51.91 42.41 -36.51
N ALA A 54 -53.18 42.75 -36.77
CA ALA A 54 -54.10 41.92 -37.58
C ALA A 54 -53.59 41.56 -38.99
N GLU A 55 -52.63 42.33 -39.53
CA GLU A 55 -52.02 42.11 -40.85
C GLU A 55 -50.87 41.08 -40.85
N ALA A 56 -50.50 40.53 -39.68
CA ALA A 56 -49.39 39.59 -39.57
C ALA A 56 -49.65 38.32 -40.39
N THR A 57 -48.64 37.91 -41.16
CA THR A 57 -48.74 36.73 -42.05
C THR A 57 -47.68 35.70 -41.72
N TYR A 58 -48.01 34.41 -41.86
CA TYR A 58 -47.05 33.33 -41.61
C TYR A 58 -45.85 33.47 -42.54
N ARG A 59 -44.66 33.49 -41.95
CA ARG A 59 -43.36 33.57 -42.63
C ARG A 59 -42.46 32.48 -42.08
N SER A 60 -41.53 31.99 -42.91
CA SER A 60 -40.51 31.05 -42.46
C SER A 60 -39.49 31.68 -41.51
N ASN A 61 -39.33 33.01 -41.55
CA ASN A 61 -38.53 33.77 -40.60
C ASN A 61 -39.47 34.54 -39.66
N PRO A 62 -39.47 34.25 -38.35
CA PRO A 62 -40.27 34.99 -37.36
C PRO A 62 -39.80 36.45 -37.17
N PHE A 63 -38.57 36.79 -37.58
CA PHE A 63 -38.00 38.15 -37.53
C PHE A 63 -38.15 38.91 -38.87
N ASP A 64 -39.17 38.59 -39.67
CA ASP A 64 -39.45 39.33 -40.91
C ASP A 64 -39.96 40.74 -40.56
N ALA A 65 -39.28 41.78 -41.05
CA ALA A 65 -39.62 43.18 -40.81
C ALA A 65 -41.10 43.53 -41.13
N ARG A 66 -41.78 42.73 -41.97
CA ARG A 66 -43.20 42.92 -42.30
C ARG A 66 -44.17 42.57 -41.16
N ASN A 67 -43.71 41.86 -40.13
CA ASN A 67 -44.49 41.58 -38.92
C ASN A 67 -43.93 42.38 -37.72
N THR A 68 -43.10 43.41 -37.98
CA THR A 68 -42.44 44.21 -36.95
C THR A 68 -43.00 45.63 -36.92
N PHE A 69 -43.34 46.10 -35.73
CA PHE A 69 -43.48 47.51 -35.41
C PHE A 69 -42.15 48.04 -34.91
N ASP A 70 -41.40 48.74 -35.75
CA ASP A 70 -40.10 49.27 -35.39
C ASP A 70 -40.22 50.75 -34.99
N LEU A 71 -40.22 51.02 -33.68
CA LEU A 71 -40.25 52.37 -33.13
C LEU A 71 -38.86 53.01 -33.08
N SER A 72 -37.79 52.20 -33.19
CA SER A 72 -36.41 52.66 -33.12
C SER A 72 -35.95 53.32 -34.42
N GLU A 73 -36.54 52.94 -35.56
CA GLU A 73 -36.23 53.46 -36.89
C GLU A 73 -37.19 54.57 -37.37
N LEU A 74 -38.10 55.06 -36.52
CA LEU A 74 -38.99 56.17 -36.87
C LEU A 74 -38.20 57.47 -37.04
N ALA A 75 -38.57 58.30 -38.02
CA ALA A 75 -37.92 59.59 -38.27
C ALA A 75 -37.98 60.54 -37.05
N ALA A 76 -39.02 60.41 -36.22
CA ALA A 76 -39.02 60.90 -34.84
C ALA A 76 -40.04 60.11 -34.01
N PHE A 77 -39.67 59.71 -32.79
CA PHE A 77 -40.59 59.18 -31.80
C PHE A 77 -40.21 59.71 -30.42
N SER A 78 -41.09 60.48 -29.79
CA SER A 78 -40.84 61.05 -28.45
C SER A 78 -42.13 61.53 -27.80
N GLY A 79 -42.13 61.69 -26.47
CA GLY A 79 -43.24 62.27 -25.73
C GLY A 79 -44.51 61.41 -25.63
N PHE A 80 -44.42 60.11 -25.93
CA PHE A 80 -45.48 59.14 -25.66
C PHE A 80 -45.24 58.48 -24.30
N GLU A 81 -46.30 58.30 -23.50
CA GLU A 81 -46.23 57.61 -22.21
C GLU A 81 -46.56 56.13 -22.31
N GLU A 82 -47.36 55.73 -23.31
CA GLU A 82 -47.86 54.37 -23.42
C GLU A 82 -47.87 53.84 -24.86
N VAL A 83 -47.43 52.60 -25.02
CA VAL A 83 -47.59 51.81 -26.25
C VAL A 83 -48.49 50.62 -25.93
N ARG A 84 -49.53 50.42 -26.75
CA ARG A 84 -50.45 49.27 -26.66
C ARG A 84 -50.31 48.44 -27.91
N VAL A 85 -50.13 47.13 -27.79
CA VAL A 85 -50.03 46.21 -28.94
C VAL A 85 -51.17 45.21 -28.87
N SER A 86 -51.76 44.90 -30.01
CA SER A 86 -52.76 43.84 -30.13
C SER A 86 -52.37 42.86 -31.24
N ASN A 87 -52.38 41.55 -30.94
CA ASN A 87 -52.13 40.51 -31.93
C ASN A 87 -53.30 39.51 -32.01
N PRO A 88 -54.32 39.77 -32.85
CA PRO A 88 -55.45 38.86 -33.02
C PRO A 88 -55.13 37.64 -33.91
N THR A 89 -53.90 37.51 -34.41
CA THR A 89 -53.51 36.46 -35.35
C THR A 89 -52.89 35.26 -34.63
N ARG A 90 -52.44 34.23 -35.38
CA ARG A 90 -51.62 33.12 -34.83
C ARG A 90 -50.13 33.27 -35.16
N VAL A 91 -49.76 34.41 -35.71
CA VAL A 91 -48.41 34.70 -36.20
C VAL A 91 -47.75 35.61 -35.17
N GLN A 92 -46.46 35.43 -34.95
CA GLN A 92 -45.70 36.32 -34.08
C GLN A 92 -45.67 37.74 -34.64
N VAL A 93 -45.91 38.72 -33.77
CA VAL A 93 -45.71 40.16 -34.02
C VAL A 93 -44.50 40.61 -33.23
N ASN A 94 -43.65 41.43 -33.83
CA ASN A 94 -42.46 41.98 -33.17
C ASN A 94 -42.66 43.48 -32.89
N LEU A 95 -42.11 43.97 -31.79
CA LEU A 95 -42.05 45.38 -31.42
C LEU A 95 -40.61 45.71 -31.03
N ASP A 96 -40.01 46.67 -31.73
CA ASP A 96 -38.68 47.17 -31.40
C ASP A 96 -38.82 48.55 -30.76
N LEU A 97 -38.40 48.66 -29.48
CA LEU A 97 -38.50 49.89 -28.70
C LEU A 97 -37.31 50.82 -28.99
N PRO A 98 -37.52 52.15 -28.94
CA PRO A 98 -36.45 53.11 -29.14
C PRO A 98 -35.59 53.27 -27.88
N ASP A 99 -34.38 53.80 -28.08
CA ASP A 99 -33.47 54.14 -27.00
C ASP A 99 -33.85 55.42 -26.24
N GLY A 100 -33.49 55.48 -24.96
CA GLY A 100 -33.59 56.68 -24.13
C GLY A 100 -35.00 57.10 -23.71
N MET A 101 -36.01 56.25 -23.95
CA MET A 101 -37.41 56.56 -23.63
C MET A 101 -38.02 55.62 -22.58
N ASP A 102 -38.49 56.21 -21.47
CA ASP A 102 -39.29 55.49 -20.48
C ASP A 102 -40.72 55.28 -21.03
N LEU A 103 -41.21 54.04 -21.03
CA LEU A 103 -42.50 53.69 -21.63
C LEU A 103 -43.31 52.73 -20.76
N LYS A 104 -44.62 52.98 -20.67
CA LYS A 104 -45.58 51.94 -20.30
C LYS A 104 -45.89 51.11 -21.54
N LEU A 105 -45.74 49.80 -21.45
CA LEU A 105 -46.06 48.87 -22.53
C LEU A 105 -47.19 47.95 -22.09
N VAL A 106 -48.16 47.77 -22.97
CA VAL A 106 -49.32 46.92 -22.71
C VAL A 106 -49.53 45.99 -23.89
N LEU A 107 -49.37 44.69 -23.67
CA LEU A 107 -49.44 43.64 -24.67
C LEU A 107 -50.79 42.92 -24.55
N SER A 108 -51.58 42.99 -25.61
CA SER A 108 -52.89 42.33 -25.79
C SER A 108 -53.79 42.28 -24.54
N ASP A 109 -53.87 43.37 -23.77
CA ASP A 109 -54.57 43.48 -22.49
C ASP A 109 -56.11 43.42 -22.55
N GLY A 110 -56.67 42.84 -23.60
CA GLY A 110 -58.09 42.51 -23.62
C GLY A 110 -58.99 43.74 -23.61
N ARG A 111 -58.98 44.55 -24.67
CA ARG A 111 -60.18 45.03 -25.41
C ARG A 111 -59.80 46.13 -26.41
N VAL A 112 -59.78 45.79 -27.69
CA VAL A 112 -60.29 46.75 -28.69
C VAL A 112 -61.81 46.81 -28.47
N PRO A 113 -62.42 47.98 -28.20
CA PRO A 113 -63.87 48.07 -28.10
C PRO A 113 -64.53 47.59 -29.40
N GLY A 114 -65.14 46.40 -29.36
CA GLY A 114 -65.94 45.84 -30.47
C GLY A 114 -65.39 44.60 -31.19
N ALA A 115 -64.24 44.03 -30.79
CA ALA A 115 -63.68 42.84 -31.44
C ALA A 115 -64.09 41.52 -30.74
N ASN A 116 -64.64 40.56 -31.50
CA ASN A 116 -64.77 39.16 -31.10
C ASN A 116 -63.41 38.47 -31.28
N VAL A 117 -62.70 38.16 -30.20
CA VAL A 117 -61.37 37.53 -30.27
C VAL A 117 -61.47 36.02 -29.96
N PRO A 118 -60.87 35.13 -30.79
CA PRO A 118 -60.79 33.69 -30.53
C PRO A 118 -59.93 33.34 -29.29
N ALA A 119 -60.10 32.14 -28.75
CA ALA A 119 -59.40 31.62 -27.56
C ALA A 119 -57.87 31.42 -27.70
N TRP A 120 -57.24 31.93 -28.76
CA TRP A 120 -55.80 31.78 -29.04
C TRP A 120 -55.29 33.01 -29.80
N THR A 121 -54.50 33.85 -29.13
CA THR A 121 -53.70 34.96 -29.71
C THR A 121 -52.29 34.47 -30.01
N GLY A 122 -51.62 35.11 -30.98
CA GLY A 122 -50.25 34.82 -31.36
C GLY A 122 -49.26 35.55 -30.46
N ASN A 123 -48.05 35.00 -30.32
CA ASN A 123 -47.01 35.57 -29.47
C ASN A 123 -46.65 37.00 -29.88
N ILE A 124 -46.24 37.82 -28.91
CA ILE A 124 -45.61 39.11 -29.15
C ILE A 124 -44.15 39.04 -28.71
N SER A 125 -43.24 39.49 -29.56
CA SER A 125 -41.83 39.62 -29.21
C SER A 125 -41.47 41.09 -29.07
N VAL A 126 -40.84 41.47 -27.97
CA VAL A 126 -40.47 42.85 -27.67
C VAL A 126 -38.96 42.96 -27.54
N GLN A 127 -38.32 43.68 -28.46
CA GLN A 127 -36.92 44.09 -28.31
C GLN A 127 -36.89 45.36 -27.46
N LEU A 128 -36.31 45.25 -26.27
CA LEU A 128 -36.14 46.40 -25.38
C LEU A 128 -35.08 47.35 -25.95
N GLY A 129 -35.24 48.64 -25.67
CA GLY A 129 -34.23 49.69 -25.80
C GLY A 129 -33.71 50.14 -24.42
N THR A 130 -32.88 51.19 -24.39
CA THR A 130 -32.18 51.64 -23.16
C THR A 130 -33.03 52.39 -22.12
N GLY A 131 -34.31 52.68 -22.41
CA GLY A 131 -35.22 53.32 -21.47
C GLY A 131 -35.87 52.34 -20.48
N ARG A 132 -36.47 52.85 -19.39
CA ARG A 132 -37.20 52.00 -18.45
C ARG A 132 -38.55 51.60 -19.02
N VAL A 133 -38.91 50.33 -18.86
CA VAL A 133 -40.20 49.83 -19.33
C VAL A 133 -41.07 49.42 -18.13
N ASN A 134 -42.34 49.77 -18.17
CA ASN A 134 -43.38 49.18 -17.33
C ASN A 134 -44.29 48.34 -18.22
N LEU A 135 -43.91 47.09 -18.43
CA LEU A 135 -44.54 46.13 -19.33
C LEU A 135 -45.63 45.36 -18.58
N GLN A 136 -46.81 45.32 -19.18
CA GLN A 136 -47.94 44.48 -18.80
C GLN A 136 -48.24 43.52 -19.95
N GLY A 137 -47.94 42.25 -19.75
CA GLY A 137 -48.09 41.18 -20.72
C GLY A 137 -49.53 40.69 -20.86
N GLY A 138 -49.72 39.90 -21.91
CA GLY A 138 -51.03 39.43 -22.36
C GLY A 138 -51.43 38.06 -21.81
N ALA A 139 -52.24 37.32 -22.58
CA ALA A 139 -52.57 35.92 -22.32
C ALA A 139 -51.88 34.95 -23.30
N GLU A 140 -51.27 35.48 -24.36
CA GLU A 140 -50.32 34.82 -25.24
C GLU A 140 -48.98 34.58 -24.54
N GLY A 141 -48.07 33.82 -25.15
CA GLY A 141 -46.68 33.80 -24.71
C GLY A 141 -45.93 35.00 -25.27
N ASP A 142 -45.42 35.83 -24.38
CA ASP A 142 -44.63 37.02 -24.68
C ASP A 142 -43.12 36.70 -24.63
N ASN A 143 -42.38 37.26 -25.59
CA ASN A 143 -40.95 37.04 -25.74
C ASN A 143 -40.19 38.37 -25.63
N ILE A 144 -39.68 38.67 -24.45
CA ILE A 144 -38.95 39.90 -24.17
C ILE A 144 -37.46 39.67 -24.44
N ILE A 145 -36.81 40.59 -25.14
CA ILE A 145 -35.41 40.46 -25.55
C ILE A 145 -34.61 41.67 -25.07
N ALA A 146 -33.67 41.42 -24.15
CA ALA A 146 -32.61 42.36 -23.80
C ALA A 146 -31.35 41.96 -24.59
N SER A 147 -31.10 42.64 -25.71
CA SER A 147 -29.97 42.32 -26.60
C SER A 147 -28.64 42.91 -26.11
N GLN A 148 -28.70 43.89 -25.22
CA GLN A 148 -27.54 44.49 -24.54
C GLN A 148 -27.85 44.75 -23.06
N PRO A 149 -26.83 44.78 -22.17
CA PRO A 149 -27.02 45.01 -20.73
C PRO A 149 -27.83 46.25 -20.34
N ASP A 150 -27.64 47.35 -21.06
CA ASP A 150 -28.31 48.63 -20.82
C ASP A 150 -29.75 48.67 -21.34
N HIS A 151 -30.19 47.67 -22.11
CA HIS A 151 -31.61 47.49 -22.48
C HIS A 151 -32.46 46.98 -21.33
N LEU A 152 -31.82 46.61 -20.20
CA LEU A 152 -32.49 46.24 -18.97
C LEU A 152 -32.32 47.36 -17.94
N ALA A 153 -32.92 48.52 -18.22
CA ALA A 153 -32.76 49.70 -17.39
C ALA A 153 -33.27 49.46 -15.96
N ALA A 154 -32.48 49.89 -14.96
CA ALA A 154 -32.81 49.72 -13.55
C ALA A 154 -34.14 50.41 -13.19
N GLY A 155 -34.99 49.71 -12.43
CA GLY A 155 -36.33 50.14 -12.06
C GLY A 155 -37.41 49.84 -13.10
N SER A 156 -37.07 49.12 -14.18
CA SER A 156 -38.09 48.55 -15.08
C SER A 156 -38.96 47.54 -14.36
N VAL A 157 -40.22 47.42 -14.78
CA VAL A 157 -41.19 46.42 -14.34
C VAL A 157 -41.55 45.60 -15.57
N ILE A 158 -41.33 44.29 -15.52
CA ILE A 158 -41.69 43.35 -16.58
C ILE A 158 -42.65 42.33 -15.98
N ASP A 159 -43.94 42.48 -16.29
CA ASP A 159 -44.99 41.53 -15.95
C ASP A 159 -45.37 40.76 -17.23
N GLY A 160 -45.05 39.47 -17.33
CA GLY A 160 -45.36 38.66 -18.52
C GLY A 160 -46.85 38.35 -18.72
N GLY A 161 -47.68 38.55 -17.69
CA GLY A 161 -49.12 38.33 -17.78
C GLY A 161 -49.56 36.91 -17.45
N ALA A 162 -50.55 36.39 -18.19
CA ALA A 162 -51.16 35.07 -17.92
C ALA A 162 -50.63 33.96 -18.84
N GLY A 163 -49.68 34.32 -19.71
CA GLY A 163 -49.11 33.51 -20.75
C GLY A 163 -48.10 32.49 -20.26
N ARG A 164 -47.25 32.07 -21.20
CA ARG A 164 -45.98 31.44 -20.85
C ARG A 164 -44.89 32.30 -21.47
N ASP A 165 -44.20 33.03 -20.62
CA ASP A 165 -43.45 34.20 -21.03
C ASP A 165 -41.95 33.95 -20.87
N GLN A 166 -41.17 34.61 -21.72
CA GLN A 166 -39.73 34.39 -21.81
C GLN A 166 -38.98 35.71 -21.85
N LEU A 167 -37.91 35.79 -21.06
CA LEU A 167 -36.91 36.85 -21.14
C LEU A 167 -35.59 36.29 -21.71
N ASN A 168 -35.09 36.94 -22.75
CA ASN A 168 -33.90 36.52 -23.49
C ASN A 168 -32.77 37.51 -23.30
N PHE A 169 -31.56 36.96 -23.14
CA PHE A 169 -30.32 37.72 -23.02
C PHE A 169 -29.35 37.29 -24.10
N SER A 170 -28.70 38.25 -24.74
CA SER A 170 -27.73 37.99 -25.79
C SER A 170 -26.32 38.37 -25.35
N HIS A 171 -25.33 37.59 -25.77
CA HIS A 171 -23.94 37.98 -25.63
C HIS A 171 -23.61 39.15 -26.57
N VAL A 172 -22.93 40.17 -26.05
CA VAL A 172 -22.40 41.29 -26.83
C VAL A 172 -20.92 41.06 -27.06
N TYR A 173 -20.53 40.87 -28.33
CA TYR A 173 -19.15 40.64 -28.71
C TYR A 173 -18.28 41.90 -28.53
N GLN A 174 -17.66 42.02 -27.36
CA GLN A 174 -16.69 43.07 -27.06
C GLN A 174 -15.28 42.50 -26.95
N VAL A 175 -14.44 42.83 -27.93
CA VAL A 175 -13.04 42.41 -27.96
C VAL A 175 -12.22 43.33 -27.06
N LEU A 176 -11.68 42.76 -25.98
CA LEU A 176 -10.71 43.38 -25.11
C LEU A 176 -9.29 42.99 -25.53
N GLY A 177 -8.43 43.99 -25.64
CA GLY A 177 -7.05 43.80 -26.06
C GLY A 177 -6.87 43.64 -27.57
N GLY A 178 -5.63 43.39 -27.98
CA GLY A 178 -5.20 43.45 -29.38
C GLY A 178 -3.95 44.30 -29.55
N TYR A 179 -3.64 44.64 -30.80
CA TYR A 179 -2.55 45.55 -31.12
C TYR A 179 -3.01 46.99 -30.88
N ASP A 180 -2.40 47.66 -29.90
CA ASP A 180 -2.53 49.10 -29.75
C ASP A 180 -1.49 49.80 -30.66
N PRO A 181 -1.93 50.53 -31.70
CA PRO A 181 -1.01 51.19 -32.62
C PRO A 181 -0.27 52.39 -32.00
N GLU A 182 -0.77 52.95 -30.89
CA GLU A 182 -0.12 54.07 -30.19
C GLU A 182 1.01 53.60 -29.28
N THR A 183 0.81 52.51 -28.56
CA THR A 183 1.84 51.94 -27.66
C THR A 183 2.70 50.86 -28.31
N GLN A 184 2.31 50.37 -29.49
CA GLN A 184 2.88 49.20 -30.18
C GLN A 184 2.88 47.91 -29.33
N ILE A 185 2.01 47.84 -28.31
CA ILE A 185 1.90 46.69 -27.42
C ILE A 185 0.81 45.77 -27.93
N TYR A 186 1.12 44.47 -27.98
CA TYR A 186 0.12 43.42 -28.11
C TYR A 186 -0.38 43.04 -26.71
N THR A 187 -1.65 43.31 -26.45
CA THR A 187 -2.35 42.72 -25.29
C THR A 187 -3.10 41.46 -25.76
N PRO A 188 -3.17 40.42 -24.92
CA PRO A 188 -3.95 39.23 -25.25
C PRO A 188 -5.39 39.61 -25.61
N ILE A 189 -5.87 39.10 -26.75
CA ILE A 189 -7.26 39.28 -27.14
C ILE A 189 -8.11 38.39 -26.23
N THR A 190 -9.03 39.01 -25.51
CA THR A 190 -10.05 38.38 -24.67
C THR A 190 -11.41 38.94 -25.05
N ILE A 191 -12.49 38.18 -24.86
CA ILE A 191 -13.85 38.70 -25.06
C ILE A 191 -14.44 38.91 -23.67
N ALA A 192 -14.96 40.11 -23.42
CA ALA A 192 -15.54 40.46 -22.12
C ALA A 192 -16.84 39.68 -21.86
N ASP A 193 -17.13 39.40 -20.60
CA ASP A 193 -18.44 38.90 -20.20
C ASP A 193 -19.51 39.97 -20.42
N THR A 194 -20.70 39.55 -20.87
CA THR A 194 -21.88 40.40 -20.98
C THR A 194 -22.75 40.20 -19.74
N VAL A 195 -22.86 41.23 -18.90
CA VAL A 195 -23.49 41.12 -17.57
C VAL A 195 -24.84 41.82 -17.55
N TYR A 196 -25.91 41.07 -17.30
CA TYR A 196 -27.27 41.57 -17.04
C TYR A 196 -27.58 41.50 -15.54
N ASP A 197 -28.41 42.40 -15.02
CA ASP A 197 -28.69 42.49 -13.58
C ASP A 197 -30.19 42.52 -13.28
N LEU A 198 -30.78 41.34 -13.04
CA LEU A 198 -32.21 41.24 -12.74
C LEU A 198 -32.58 41.73 -11.34
N THR A 199 -31.61 41.84 -10.43
CA THR A 199 -31.84 42.38 -9.07
C THR A 199 -32.21 43.86 -9.07
N LYS A 200 -32.04 44.53 -10.22
CA LYS A 200 -32.37 45.94 -10.43
C LYS A 200 -33.72 46.19 -11.09
N ILE A 201 -34.46 45.14 -11.44
CA ILE A 201 -35.81 45.25 -12.03
C ILE A 201 -36.84 44.47 -11.21
N ASP A 202 -38.12 44.72 -11.48
CA ASP A 202 -39.24 43.94 -10.94
C ASP A 202 -39.74 42.99 -12.02
N LEU A 203 -39.45 41.70 -11.89
CA LEU A 203 -39.84 40.65 -12.84
C LEU A 203 -40.99 39.82 -12.25
N LYS A 204 -42.10 39.70 -12.99
CA LYS A 204 -43.30 38.96 -12.56
C LYS A 204 -43.87 38.15 -13.70
N ASN A 205 -44.45 37.01 -13.39
CA ASN A 205 -45.13 36.13 -14.36
C ASN A 205 -44.27 35.89 -15.61
N VAL A 206 -42.97 35.62 -15.43
CA VAL A 206 -42.06 35.22 -16.51
C VAL A 206 -41.50 33.86 -16.16
N GLU A 207 -41.91 32.82 -16.88
CA GLU A 207 -41.60 31.43 -16.53
C GLU A 207 -40.25 30.96 -17.09
N ASN A 208 -39.78 31.56 -18.19
CA ASN A 208 -38.56 31.12 -18.88
C ASN A 208 -37.49 32.22 -18.93
N LEU A 209 -36.25 31.87 -18.61
CA LEU A 209 -35.07 32.66 -18.93
C LEU A 209 -34.23 31.93 -20.00
N ALA A 210 -33.82 32.66 -21.04
CA ALA A 210 -32.96 32.15 -22.09
C ALA A 210 -31.68 32.99 -22.19
N LEU A 211 -30.53 32.37 -21.92
CA LEU A 211 -29.22 33.00 -21.91
C LEU A 211 -28.42 32.50 -23.12
N PHE A 212 -28.24 33.36 -24.11
CA PHE A 212 -27.45 33.05 -25.30
C PHE A 212 -26.02 33.58 -25.09
N GLY A 213 -25.09 32.67 -24.78
CA GLY A 213 -23.67 32.95 -24.58
C GLY A 213 -22.90 33.16 -25.89
N GLY A 214 -21.61 33.50 -25.77
CA GLY A 214 -20.71 33.60 -26.92
C GLY A 214 -20.40 32.23 -27.53
N PHE A 215 -20.46 32.11 -28.85
CA PHE A 215 -20.06 30.91 -29.60
C PHE A 215 -18.58 30.58 -29.34
N SER A 216 -18.28 29.61 -28.46
CA SER A 216 -16.96 29.08 -28.03
C SER A 216 -16.62 29.38 -26.55
N GLN A 217 -16.11 28.38 -25.83
CA GLN A 217 -15.64 28.49 -24.43
C GLN A 217 -14.44 29.44 -24.23
N LEU A 218 -13.86 29.97 -25.31
CA LEU A 218 -12.80 30.99 -25.27
C LEU A 218 -13.35 32.42 -25.30
N ASN A 219 -14.68 32.58 -25.42
CA ASN A 219 -15.36 33.86 -25.52
C ASN A 219 -16.12 34.16 -24.21
N GLY A 220 -16.32 35.45 -23.91
CA GLY A 220 -16.97 35.89 -22.67
C GLY A 220 -18.35 35.26 -22.47
N ALA A 221 -18.74 35.09 -21.21
CA ALA A 221 -20.02 34.52 -20.84
C ALA A 221 -21.16 35.54 -20.99
N THR A 222 -22.39 35.04 -21.12
CA THR A 222 -23.59 35.82 -20.77
C THR A 222 -23.91 35.54 -19.30
N VAL A 223 -23.65 36.53 -18.44
CA VAL A 223 -23.80 36.43 -16.99
C VAL A 223 -25.05 37.19 -16.57
N VAL A 224 -25.97 36.52 -15.88
CA VAL A 224 -27.19 37.16 -15.36
C VAL A 224 -27.16 37.14 -13.84
N LYS A 225 -27.18 38.33 -13.22
CA LYS A 225 -27.29 38.47 -11.76
C LYS A 225 -28.71 38.26 -11.31
N VAL A 226 -28.88 37.39 -10.32
CA VAL A 226 -30.18 36.97 -9.81
C VAL A 226 -30.24 36.95 -8.29
N ASP A 227 -31.45 37.06 -7.77
CA ASP A 227 -31.83 36.75 -6.40
C ASP A 227 -33.16 35.98 -6.36
N ALA A 228 -33.63 35.66 -5.15
CA ALA A 228 -34.89 34.94 -4.96
C ALA A 228 -36.11 35.67 -5.53
N ALA A 229 -36.13 37.00 -5.53
CA ALA A 229 -37.26 37.78 -6.06
C ALA A 229 -37.27 37.73 -7.58
N SER A 230 -36.12 37.92 -8.23
CA SER A 230 -35.98 37.86 -9.69
C SER A 230 -36.29 36.49 -10.29
N LEU A 231 -36.25 35.42 -9.50
CA LEU A 231 -36.54 34.06 -9.94
C LEU A 231 -37.88 33.53 -9.42
N ALA A 232 -38.70 34.34 -8.74
CA ALA A 232 -39.90 33.84 -8.05
C ALA A 232 -40.83 33.02 -8.97
N ASP A 233 -41.13 33.55 -10.15
CA ASP A 233 -42.05 32.94 -11.13
C ASP A 233 -41.32 32.10 -12.21
N VAL A 234 -39.99 32.17 -12.25
CA VAL A 234 -39.17 31.44 -13.22
C VAL A 234 -39.17 29.95 -12.92
N THR A 235 -39.48 29.12 -13.91
CA THR A 235 -39.50 27.65 -13.82
C THR A 235 -38.47 26.97 -14.70
N LEU A 236 -38.05 27.60 -15.81
CA LEU A 236 -37.05 27.09 -16.74
C LEU A 236 -35.97 28.14 -16.98
N ILE A 237 -34.71 27.74 -16.84
CA ILE A 237 -33.55 28.54 -17.22
C ILE A 237 -32.75 27.73 -18.21
N MET A 238 -32.59 28.27 -19.41
CA MET A 238 -31.93 27.60 -20.52
C MET A 238 -30.73 28.43 -20.96
N GLY A 239 -29.56 27.81 -20.89
CA GLY A 239 -28.33 28.36 -21.42
C GLY A 239 -28.07 27.78 -22.79
N VAL A 240 -27.45 28.58 -23.63
CA VAL A 240 -26.86 28.16 -24.90
C VAL A 240 -25.45 28.70 -24.89
N ASP A 241 -24.47 27.82 -25.13
CA ASP A 241 -23.05 28.16 -25.04
C ASP A 241 -22.66 28.69 -23.64
N ASN A 242 -21.71 29.62 -23.53
CA ASN A 242 -21.15 30.08 -22.26
C ASN A 242 -22.14 30.96 -21.45
N ALA A 243 -23.06 30.33 -20.72
CA ALA A 243 -24.12 30.98 -19.95
C ALA A 243 -23.96 30.77 -18.43
N GLU A 244 -24.11 31.84 -17.67
CA GLU A 244 -23.91 31.85 -16.21
C GLU A 244 -25.02 32.62 -15.48
N LEU A 245 -25.49 32.07 -14.37
CA LEU A 245 -26.18 32.82 -13.33
C LEU A 245 -25.21 33.12 -12.20
N THR A 246 -25.26 34.33 -11.67
CA THR A 246 -24.50 34.69 -10.46
C THR A 246 -25.40 35.34 -9.43
N THR A 247 -25.08 35.16 -8.14
CA THR A 247 -25.81 35.80 -7.05
C THR A 247 -24.87 36.30 -5.96
N ASP A 248 -25.14 37.50 -5.46
CA ASP A 248 -24.45 38.07 -4.29
C ASP A 248 -25.23 37.78 -2.98
N ALA A 249 -26.37 37.08 -3.07
CA ALA A 249 -27.23 36.78 -1.93
C ALA A 249 -26.66 35.65 -1.07
N ALA A 250 -26.95 35.66 0.23
CA ALA A 250 -26.51 34.59 1.14
C ALA A 250 -27.21 33.24 0.87
N ALA A 251 -28.33 33.24 0.15
CA ALA A 251 -29.06 32.04 -0.23
C ALA A 251 -29.79 32.23 -1.56
N LEU A 252 -29.84 31.17 -2.37
CA LEU A 252 -30.58 31.10 -3.62
C LEU A 252 -31.34 29.77 -3.69
N ASP A 253 -32.67 29.83 -3.76
CA ASP A 253 -33.52 28.65 -3.87
C ASP A 253 -33.89 28.37 -5.33
N LEU A 254 -33.43 27.22 -5.82
CA LEU A 254 -33.67 26.69 -7.17
C LEU A 254 -34.62 25.49 -7.15
N THR A 255 -35.31 25.25 -6.04
CA THR A 255 -36.31 24.16 -5.91
C THR A 255 -37.44 24.35 -6.92
N GLY A 256 -37.81 23.27 -7.62
CA GLY A 256 -38.84 23.29 -8.65
C GLY A 256 -38.42 23.97 -9.96
N LYS A 257 -37.17 24.43 -10.07
CA LYS A 257 -36.62 25.06 -11.28
C LYS A 257 -35.81 24.05 -12.09
N THR A 258 -35.99 24.09 -13.41
CA THR A 258 -35.20 23.29 -14.35
C THR A 258 -34.10 24.15 -14.95
N LEU A 259 -32.84 23.76 -14.74
CA LEU A 259 -31.68 24.40 -15.37
C LEU A 259 -31.11 23.49 -16.45
N ARG A 260 -30.77 24.06 -17.61
CA ARG A 260 -30.15 23.34 -18.74
C ARG A 260 -28.98 24.15 -19.29
N ASP A 261 -27.79 23.57 -19.21
CA ASP A 261 -26.56 24.12 -19.78
C ASP A 261 -26.24 25.54 -19.28
N VAL A 262 -26.43 25.77 -17.98
CA VAL A 262 -26.14 27.05 -17.29
C VAL A 262 -25.30 26.79 -16.07
N LEU A 263 -24.19 27.52 -15.90
CA LEU A 263 -23.42 27.48 -14.66
C LEU A 263 -24.06 28.40 -13.61
N VAL A 264 -24.05 27.99 -12.34
CA VAL A 264 -24.55 28.80 -11.23
C VAL A 264 -23.41 29.10 -10.26
N ALA A 265 -23.01 30.37 -10.20
CA ALA A 265 -21.89 30.85 -9.41
C ALA A 265 -22.33 31.76 -8.23
N SER A 266 -21.44 31.87 -7.25
CA SER A 266 -21.57 32.73 -6.09
C SER A 266 -20.68 33.96 -6.24
N GLY A 267 -21.27 35.15 -6.23
CA GLY A 267 -20.56 36.43 -6.11
C GLY A 267 -20.38 36.91 -4.66
N SER A 268 -21.07 36.25 -3.71
CA SER A 268 -21.04 36.58 -2.28
C SER A 268 -19.69 36.27 -1.65
N LYS A 269 -18.97 37.28 -1.16
CA LYS A 269 -17.68 37.09 -0.44
C LYS A 269 -17.78 36.25 0.84
N ALA A 270 -18.98 36.08 1.39
CA ALA A 270 -19.22 35.23 2.55
C ALA A 270 -19.57 33.79 2.14
N GLY A 271 -19.97 33.58 0.89
CA GLY A 271 -20.57 32.36 0.36
C GLY A 271 -22.10 32.43 0.26
N THR A 272 -22.66 31.46 -0.44
CA THR A 272 -24.08 31.32 -0.79
C THR A 272 -24.56 29.90 -0.50
N VAL A 273 -25.74 29.77 0.09
CA VAL A 273 -26.45 28.49 0.21
C VAL A 273 -27.39 28.31 -0.98
N PHE A 274 -27.08 27.36 -1.86
CA PHE A 274 -27.91 26.97 -2.99
C PHE A 274 -28.80 25.78 -2.61
N THR A 275 -30.12 25.92 -2.75
CA THR A 275 -31.07 24.82 -2.49
C THR A 275 -31.68 24.34 -3.81
N THR A 276 -31.79 23.03 -4.00
CA THR A 276 -32.46 22.44 -5.17
C THR A 276 -33.04 21.06 -4.86
N ASP A 277 -33.97 20.59 -5.67
CA ASP A 277 -34.55 19.23 -5.66
C ASP A 277 -34.09 18.38 -6.87
N SER A 278 -33.18 18.91 -7.70
CA SER A 278 -32.71 18.28 -8.92
C SER A 278 -31.21 18.00 -8.88
N VAL A 279 -30.85 16.72 -9.08
CA VAL A 279 -29.44 16.30 -9.22
C VAL A 279 -28.77 17.02 -10.39
N GLN A 280 -29.47 17.20 -11.51
CA GLN A 280 -28.91 17.90 -12.68
C GLN A 280 -28.66 19.39 -12.39
N THR A 281 -29.53 20.03 -11.60
CA THR A 281 -29.32 21.40 -11.17
C THR A 281 -28.15 21.49 -10.20
N ALA A 282 -28.01 20.54 -9.25
CA ALA A 282 -26.90 20.51 -8.31
C ALA A 282 -25.52 20.39 -9.01
N LEU A 283 -25.43 19.61 -10.09
CA LEU A 283 -24.19 19.45 -10.88
C LEU A 283 -23.80 20.70 -11.69
N GLN A 284 -24.72 21.65 -11.85
CA GLN A 284 -24.48 22.91 -12.57
C GLN A 284 -24.03 24.05 -11.64
N ILE A 285 -24.00 23.82 -10.31
CA ILE A 285 -23.58 24.81 -9.32
C ILE A 285 -22.07 24.70 -9.12
N VAL A 286 -21.37 25.82 -9.30
CA VAL A 286 -19.90 25.92 -9.20
C VAL A 286 -19.41 26.74 -8.01
N GLY A 287 -20.30 27.44 -7.29
CA GLY A 287 -19.92 28.23 -6.13
C GLY A 287 -19.09 29.46 -6.49
N GLY A 288 -18.21 29.89 -5.59
CA GLY A 288 -17.37 31.07 -5.79
C GLY A 288 -16.42 31.33 -4.63
N ALA A 289 -16.11 32.59 -4.37
CA ALA A 289 -15.30 32.96 -3.22
C ALA A 289 -16.16 32.98 -1.95
N GLY A 290 -15.78 32.29 -0.89
CA GLY A 290 -16.55 32.31 0.36
C GLY A 290 -16.72 30.90 0.92
N LYS A 291 -17.79 30.67 1.67
CA LYS A 291 -18.22 29.33 2.09
C LYS A 291 -19.57 29.00 1.45
N ASP A 292 -19.54 28.37 0.31
CA ASP A 292 -20.71 27.97 -0.45
C ASP A 292 -21.23 26.60 -0.01
N GLU A 293 -22.56 26.46 0.05
CA GLU A 293 -23.24 25.21 0.41
C GLU A 293 -24.23 24.81 -0.70
N VAL A 294 -24.22 23.55 -1.12
CA VAL A 294 -25.27 22.96 -1.96
C VAL A 294 -26.15 22.05 -1.12
N VAL A 295 -27.45 22.34 -1.07
CA VAL A 295 -28.46 21.54 -0.39
C VAL A 295 -29.37 20.89 -1.44
N LEU A 296 -29.17 19.60 -1.68
CA LEU A 296 -30.03 18.77 -2.51
C LEU A 296 -31.12 18.12 -1.65
N THR A 297 -32.38 18.45 -1.93
CA THR A 297 -33.54 17.90 -1.21
C THR A 297 -34.10 16.68 -1.94
N GLY A 298 -34.54 15.67 -1.19
CA GLY A 298 -35.29 14.53 -1.73
C GLY A 298 -34.50 13.47 -2.52
N ALA A 299 -33.21 13.67 -2.79
CA ALA A 299 -32.36 12.73 -3.51
C ALA A 299 -30.95 12.62 -2.88
N ALA A 300 -30.25 11.52 -3.16
CA ALA A 300 -28.85 11.32 -2.80
C ALA A 300 -27.98 11.36 -4.07
N LEU A 301 -26.84 12.04 -3.99
CA LEU A 301 -25.84 12.06 -5.06
C LEU A 301 -25.02 10.77 -5.01
N THR A 302 -24.59 10.30 -6.18
CA THR A 302 -23.57 9.26 -6.26
C THR A 302 -22.20 9.83 -5.88
N GLU A 303 -21.26 8.96 -5.55
CA GLU A 303 -19.89 9.37 -5.23
C GLU A 303 -19.25 10.20 -6.35
N ALA A 304 -19.34 9.72 -7.60
CA ALA A 304 -18.80 10.42 -8.76
C ALA A 304 -19.45 11.82 -8.96
N GLN A 305 -20.74 11.96 -8.64
CA GLN A 305 -21.44 13.25 -8.72
C GLN A 305 -20.96 14.23 -7.65
N ARG A 306 -20.70 13.76 -6.43
CA ARG A 306 -20.13 14.62 -5.38
C ARG A 306 -18.69 15.02 -5.69
N GLU A 307 -17.88 14.08 -6.16
CA GLU A 307 -16.51 14.40 -6.59
C GLU A 307 -16.51 15.44 -7.72
N HIS A 308 -17.45 15.37 -8.66
CA HIS A 308 -17.61 16.39 -9.70
C HIS A 308 -17.91 17.76 -9.10
N ILE A 309 -18.88 17.87 -8.19
CA ILE A 309 -19.23 19.15 -7.53
C ILE A 309 -18.04 19.76 -6.80
N PHE A 310 -17.27 18.96 -6.06
CA PHE A 310 -16.11 19.46 -5.31
C PHE A 310 -14.88 19.75 -6.18
N ARG A 311 -14.71 19.08 -7.32
CA ARG A 311 -13.55 19.29 -8.20
C ARG A 311 -13.75 20.42 -9.20
N GLU A 312 -14.93 20.51 -9.78
CA GLU A 312 -15.26 21.52 -10.80
C GLU A 312 -15.77 22.82 -10.16
N GLY A 313 -16.24 22.77 -8.92
CA GLY A 313 -16.74 23.91 -8.16
C GLY A 313 -15.90 24.27 -6.94
N ALA A 314 -15.99 25.52 -6.52
CA ALA A 314 -15.55 26.02 -5.22
C ALA A 314 -16.73 25.91 -4.23
N ILE A 315 -17.05 24.67 -3.82
CA ILE A 315 -18.14 24.36 -2.91
C ILE A 315 -17.57 23.73 -1.64
N GLU A 316 -17.73 24.38 -0.49
CA GLU A 316 -17.19 23.87 0.77
C GLU A 316 -18.12 22.87 1.44
N THR A 317 -19.43 22.97 1.23
CA THR A 317 -20.41 22.13 1.91
C THR A 317 -21.44 21.56 0.95
N LEU A 318 -21.75 20.28 1.10
CA LEU A 318 -22.79 19.61 0.33
C LEU A 318 -23.66 18.77 1.26
N ARG A 319 -24.97 18.94 1.16
CA ARG A 319 -25.98 18.18 1.90
C ARG A 319 -26.95 17.53 0.94
N ASP A 320 -27.17 16.24 1.11
CA ASP A 320 -28.18 15.49 0.34
C ASP A 320 -28.87 14.43 1.23
N ALA A 321 -29.69 13.56 0.64
CA ALA A 321 -30.39 12.51 1.40
C ALA A 321 -29.47 11.43 2.01
N SER A 322 -28.19 11.41 1.67
CA SER A 322 -27.19 10.47 2.21
C SER A 322 -26.39 11.06 3.39
N GLY A 323 -26.36 12.38 3.56
CA GLY A 323 -25.67 13.03 4.67
C GLY A 323 -25.02 14.36 4.31
N LEU A 324 -23.91 14.65 5.00
CA LEU A 324 -23.13 15.88 4.86
C LEU A 324 -21.76 15.56 4.25
N ALA A 325 -21.29 16.40 3.34
CA ALA A 325 -19.93 16.37 2.85
C ALA A 325 -19.30 17.77 2.98
N GLU A 326 -18.08 17.84 3.48
CA GLU A 326 -17.35 19.09 3.71
C GLU A 326 -16.00 19.04 3.00
N ALA A 327 -15.71 20.00 2.14
CA ALA A 327 -14.48 20.09 1.38
C ALA A 327 -13.54 21.16 1.95
N GLU A 328 -12.23 20.91 1.82
CA GLU A 328 -11.18 21.87 2.11
C GLU A 328 -10.33 22.08 0.85
N TYR A 329 -10.11 23.34 0.50
CA TYR A 329 -9.29 23.77 -0.63
C TYR A 329 -7.99 24.41 -0.15
N ASP A 330 -7.00 24.44 -1.03
CA ASP A 330 -5.75 25.15 -0.76
C ASP A 330 -5.80 26.62 -1.14
N ALA A 331 -4.70 27.34 -0.90
CA ALA A 331 -4.60 28.76 -1.20
C ALA A 331 -4.65 29.08 -2.70
N GLN A 332 -4.54 28.07 -3.56
CA GLN A 332 -4.64 28.15 -5.02
C GLN A 332 -6.02 27.68 -5.52
N GLY A 333 -6.91 27.24 -4.62
CA GLY A 333 -8.24 26.73 -4.95
C GLY A 333 -8.28 25.24 -5.33
N ALA A 334 -7.18 24.49 -5.16
CA ALA A 334 -7.18 23.06 -5.44
C ALA A 334 -7.76 22.26 -4.26
N LEU A 335 -8.63 21.28 -4.56
CA LEU A 335 -9.24 20.41 -3.57
C LEU A 335 -8.15 19.61 -2.82
N ARG A 336 -8.14 19.70 -1.48
CA ARG A 336 -7.20 18.96 -0.62
C ARG A 336 -7.85 17.80 0.12
N GLN A 337 -9.07 18.00 0.60
CA GLN A 337 -9.73 17.05 1.45
C GLN A 337 -11.25 17.12 1.30
N VAL A 338 -11.93 15.98 1.41
CA VAL A 338 -13.39 15.92 1.59
C VAL A 338 -13.72 15.00 2.75
N ILE A 339 -14.55 15.46 3.68
CA ILE A 339 -15.09 14.68 4.80
C ILE A 339 -16.56 14.40 4.54
N PHE A 340 -16.90 13.13 4.32
CA PHE A 340 -18.27 12.66 4.26
C PHE A 340 -18.71 12.18 5.64
N THR A 341 -19.87 12.63 6.10
CA THR A 341 -20.53 12.18 7.33
C THR A 341 -21.90 11.62 6.98
N GLY A 342 -22.06 10.32 7.14
CA GLY A 342 -23.33 9.62 6.92
C GLY A 342 -24.37 9.91 8.01
N LEU A 343 -25.63 9.54 7.74
CA LEU A 343 -26.74 9.75 8.69
C LEU A 343 -26.60 8.93 9.98
N ASP A 344 -25.83 7.84 9.94
CA ASP A 344 -25.48 6.99 11.09
C ASP A 344 -24.29 7.55 11.90
N GLY A 345 -23.69 8.65 11.46
CA GLY A 345 -22.50 9.25 12.06
C GLY A 345 -21.17 8.65 11.58
N GLY A 346 -21.20 7.65 10.70
CA GLY A 346 -20.01 7.12 10.03
C GLY A 346 -19.32 8.22 9.22
N LYS A 347 -17.99 8.17 9.14
CA LYS A 347 -17.18 9.18 8.44
C LYS A 347 -16.29 8.57 7.38
N ARG A 348 -16.11 9.27 6.27
CA ARG A 348 -15.07 8.99 5.28
C ARG A 348 -14.30 10.26 4.99
N ILE A 349 -12.97 10.19 4.95
CA ILE A 349 -12.08 11.33 4.70
C ILE A 349 -11.22 11.01 3.50
N ASP A 350 -11.44 11.72 2.41
CA ASP A 350 -10.68 11.60 1.17
C ASP A 350 -9.66 12.72 1.11
N ARG A 351 -8.39 12.40 0.78
CA ARG A 351 -7.31 13.39 0.61
C ARG A 351 -6.80 13.37 -0.82
N TYR A 352 -6.51 14.55 -1.36
CA TYR A 352 -6.13 14.74 -2.76
C TYR A 352 -4.81 15.51 -2.89
N ALA A 353 -4.09 15.23 -3.97
CA ALA A 353 -2.98 16.03 -4.44
C ALA A 353 -3.50 17.26 -5.21
N PRO A 354 -2.66 18.30 -5.42
CA PRO A 354 -3.08 19.50 -6.16
C PRO A 354 -3.54 19.25 -7.61
N ASP A 355 -3.18 18.11 -8.20
CA ASP A 355 -3.63 17.68 -9.54
C ASP A 355 -4.96 16.91 -9.53
N GLY A 356 -5.60 16.79 -8.36
CA GLY A 356 -6.85 16.04 -8.17
C GLY A 356 -6.67 14.54 -7.94
N THR A 357 -5.44 14.01 -7.92
CA THR A 357 -5.19 12.60 -7.65
C THR A 357 -5.52 12.26 -6.19
N LYS A 358 -6.36 11.24 -5.94
CA LYS A 358 -6.66 10.77 -4.58
C LYS A 358 -5.42 10.11 -3.97
N LEU A 359 -4.96 10.63 -2.84
CA LEU A 359 -3.76 10.17 -2.12
C LEU A 359 -4.09 9.13 -1.06
N ALA A 360 -5.18 9.36 -0.32
CA ALA A 360 -5.61 8.49 0.76
C ALA A 360 -7.12 8.59 1.02
N GLU A 361 -7.66 7.54 1.63
CA GLU A 361 -9.00 7.44 2.16
C GLU A 361 -8.94 6.98 3.62
N THR A 362 -9.76 7.55 4.49
CA THR A 362 -9.91 7.10 5.87
C THR A 362 -11.39 6.94 6.20
N SER A 363 -11.83 5.73 6.49
CA SER A 363 -13.22 5.40 6.83
C SER A 363 -13.33 5.06 8.32
N ILE A 364 -14.34 5.61 9.00
CA ILE A 364 -14.63 5.37 10.41
C ILE A 364 -16.09 4.95 10.52
N HIS A 365 -16.32 3.67 10.83
CA HIS A 365 -17.64 3.09 11.00
C HIS A 365 -17.57 1.89 11.94
N ASP A 366 -18.68 1.53 12.58
CA ASP A 366 -18.80 0.31 13.41
C ASP A 366 -17.71 0.11 14.48
N GLY A 367 -17.10 1.19 14.98
CA GLY A 367 -15.99 1.14 15.94
C GLY A 367 -14.62 0.84 15.33
N LEU A 368 -14.51 0.79 13.99
CA LEU A 368 -13.27 0.62 13.24
C LEU A 368 -12.86 1.92 12.56
N ARG A 369 -11.54 2.07 12.35
CA ARG A 369 -10.94 3.09 11.48
C ARG A 369 -10.08 2.39 10.44
N GLU A 370 -10.47 2.49 9.18
CA GLU A 370 -9.77 1.94 8.03
C GLU A 370 -9.05 3.07 7.30
N GLU A 371 -7.78 2.87 6.94
CA GLU A 371 -6.94 3.83 6.24
C GLU A 371 -6.36 3.17 5.00
N HIS A 372 -6.74 3.66 3.82
CA HIS A 372 -6.18 3.24 2.53
C HIS A 372 -5.29 4.37 1.97
N SER A 373 -4.04 4.06 1.65
CA SER A 373 -3.11 4.98 0.98
C SER A 373 -2.83 4.50 -0.45
N PHE A 374 -3.16 5.32 -1.46
CA PHE A 374 -3.05 4.98 -2.88
C PHE A 374 -1.69 5.33 -3.49
N VAL A 375 -0.98 6.32 -2.92
CA VAL A 375 0.33 6.76 -3.41
C VAL A 375 1.25 6.98 -2.22
N VAL A 376 2.30 6.14 -2.11
CA VAL A 376 3.28 6.27 -1.04
C VAL A 376 4.66 6.61 -1.61
N THR A 377 4.84 7.89 -1.97
CA THR A 377 6.08 8.40 -2.58
C THR A 377 7.30 8.14 -1.71
N GLY A 378 8.37 7.59 -2.31
CA GLY A 378 9.64 7.34 -1.63
C GLY A 378 9.66 6.09 -0.73
N LYS A 379 8.63 5.25 -0.79
CA LYS A 379 8.61 3.94 -0.14
C LYS A 379 8.76 2.81 -1.15
N ALA A 380 9.15 1.63 -0.66
CA ALA A 380 9.30 0.43 -1.48
C ALA A 380 7.95 -0.20 -1.87
N TYR A 381 6.87 0.16 -1.18
CA TYR A 381 5.49 -0.26 -1.46
C TYR A 381 4.70 0.89 -2.10
N ALA A 382 3.74 0.56 -2.94
CA ALA A 382 2.92 1.52 -3.68
C ALA A 382 1.62 1.88 -2.93
N SER A 383 1.04 0.92 -2.21
CA SER A 383 -0.18 1.11 -1.42
C SER A 383 -0.05 0.52 -0.01
N GLN A 384 -0.92 1.00 0.88
CA GLN A 384 -1.01 0.52 2.26
C GLN A 384 -2.46 0.60 2.76
N ASP A 385 -2.93 -0.50 3.35
CA ASP A 385 -4.22 -0.61 4.02
C ASP A 385 -4.02 -0.91 5.50
N ALA A 386 -4.57 -0.10 6.38
CA ALA A 386 -4.46 -0.29 7.82
C ALA A 386 -5.84 -0.21 8.48
N VAL A 387 -6.12 -1.15 9.38
CA VAL A 387 -7.34 -1.19 10.17
C VAL A 387 -6.97 -1.01 11.63
N TYR A 388 -7.67 -0.10 12.30
CA TYR A 388 -7.50 0.21 13.71
C TYR A 388 -8.82 0.06 14.45
N ASP A 389 -8.75 -0.25 15.74
CA ASP A 389 -9.85 -0.02 16.66
C ASP A 389 -10.03 1.50 16.83
N ALA A 390 -11.20 2.03 16.50
CA ALA A 390 -11.44 3.47 16.46
C ALA A 390 -11.37 4.12 17.85
N ALA A 391 -11.71 3.39 18.90
CA ALA A 391 -11.77 3.92 20.27
C ALA A 391 -10.37 4.04 20.90
N SER A 392 -9.54 3.01 20.73
CA SER A 392 -8.20 2.92 21.33
C SER A 392 -7.08 3.39 20.40
N GLY A 393 -7.33 3.44 19.08
CA GLY A 393 -6.31 3.71 18.06
C GLY A 393 -5.33 2.55 17.85
N ARG A 394 -5.62 1.37 18.40
CA ARG A 394 -4.76 0.19 18.29
C ARG A 394 -4.87 -0.43 16.90
N LEU A 395 -3.73 -0.73 16.28
CA LEU A 395 -3.67 -1.45 15.01
C LEU A 395 -4.25 -2.87 15.17
N ILE A 396 -5.11 -3.26 14.23
CA ILE A 396 -5.70 -4.59 14.09
C ILE A 396 -5.04 -5.32 12.91
N SER A 397 -4.94 -4.67 11.76
CA SER A 397 -4.27 -5.23 10.59
C SER A 397 -3.57 -4.16 9.75
N LEU A 398 -2.53 -4.57 9.04
CA LEU A 398 -1.78 -3.73 8.11
C LEU A 398 -1.38 -4.58 6.90
N GLU A 399 -1.77 -4.15 5.72
CA GLU A 399 -1.40 -4.74 4.43
C GLU A 399 -0.64 -3.71 3.60
N ARG A 400 0.39 -4.16 2.87
CA ARG A 400 1.15 -3.33 1.94
C ARG A 400 1.38 -4.09 0.66
N ALA A 401 1.29 -3.41 -0.48
CA ALA A 401 1.54 -4.01 -1.79
C ALA A 401 2.59 -3.24 -2.59
N TYR A 402 3.35 -3.96 -3.40
CA TYR A 402 4.24 -3.40 -4.41
C TYR A 402 3.45 -2.79 -5.58
N ALA A 403 4.13 -2.02 -6.44
CA ALA A 403 3.51 -1.36 -7.58
C ALA A 403 2.87 -2.33 -8.61
N ASP A 404 3.28 -3.60 -8.61
CA ASP A 404 2.72 -4.66 -9.45
C ASP A 404 1.55 -5.40 -8.79
N GLY A 405 1.11 -4.95 -7.60
CA GLY A 405 0.02 -5.54 -6.83
C GLY A 405 0.41 -6.76 -5.98
N ARG A 406 1.68 -7.22 -6.03
CA ARG A 406 2.13 -8.30 -5.14
C ARG A 406 2.21 -7.84 -3.69
N PRO A 407 1.93 -8.70 -2.70
CA PRO A 407 2.03 -8.34 -1.29
C PRO A 407 3.50 -8.06 -0.91
N ALA A 408 3.71 -7.06 -0.07
CA ALA A 408 4.99 -6.70 0.52
C ALA A 408 5.01 -6.98 2.02
N LEU A 409 3.89 -6.74 2.71
CA LEU A 409 3.73 -7.01 4.15
C LEU A 409 2.26 -7.27 4.47
N SER A 410 2.02 -8.22 5.38
CA SER A 410 0.73 -8.49 6.01
C SER A 410 0.96 -8.66 7.50
N GLN A 411 0.35 -7.82 8.32
CA GLN A 411 0.46 -7.86 9.77
C GLN A 411 -0.93 -7.94 10.37
N THR A 412 -1.14 -8.86 11.30
CA THR A 412 -2.37 -8.98 12.08
C THR A 412 -2.01 -8.97 13.56
N VAL A 413 -2.68 -8.11 14.33
CA VAL A 413 -2.55 -8.02 15.78
C VAL A 413 -3.76 -8.71 16.41
N LYS A 414 -3.53 -9.83 17.10
CA LYS A 414 -4.59 -10.58 17.80
C LYS A 414 -5.05 -9.81 19.04
N ALA A 415 -6.21 -10.17 19.58
CA ALA A 415 -6.80 -9.50 20.75
C ALA A 415 -5.83 -9.44 21.96
N ASP A 416 -5.06 -10.50 22.20
CA ASP A 416 -4.06 -10.60 23.28
C ASP A 416 -2.80 -9.72 23.08
N GLY A 417 -2.66 -9.09 21.91
CA GLY A 417 -1.50 -8.24 21.56
C GLY A 417 -0.44 -8.97 20.75
N SER A 418 -0.47 -10.31 20.70
CA SER A 418 0.43 -11.08 19.84
C SER A 418 0.18 -10.77 18.38
N GLN A 419 1.22 -10.91 17.55
CA GLN A 419 1.20 -10.46 16.17
C GLN A 419 1.61 -11.61 15.25
N VAL A 420 0.98 -11.68 14.08
CA VAL A 420 1.46 -12.48 12.95
C VAL A 420 1.88 -11.50 11.87
N VAL A 421 3.14 -11.56 11.47
CA VAL A 421 3.71 -10.70 10.42
C VAL A 421 4.21 -11.59 9.30
N LYS A 422 3.81 -11.28 8.07
CA LYS A 422 4.31 -11.89 6.85
C LYS A 422 4.99 -10.80 6.05
N ASP A 423 6.27 -11.01 5.75
CA ASP A 423 7.09 -10.08 4.99
C ASP A 423 7.53 -10.77 3.70
N TRP A 424 7.26 -10.14 2.56
CA TRP A 424 7.71 -10.61 1.26
C TRP A 424 8.86 -9.75 0.77
N THR A 425 9.87 -10.36 0.15
CA THR A 425 10.87 -9.63 -0.61
C THR A 425 10.34 -9.33 -2.03
N PRO A 426 10.92 -8.35 -2.75
CA PRO A 426 10.54 -8.12 -4.16
C PRO A 426 10.74 -9.35 -5.07
N ALA A 427 11.62 -10.27 -4.68
CA ALA A 427 11.87 -11.54 -5.36
C ALA A 427 10.81 -12.62 -5.06
N GLY A 428 9.94 -12.41 -4.06
CA GLY A 428 8.85 -13.30 -3.68
C GLY A 428 9.14 -14.22 -2.49
N GLU A 429 10.34 -14.17 -1.90
CA GLU A 429 10.64 -14.91 -0.67
C GLU A 429 9.79 -14.41 0.49
N LEU A 430 9.26 -15.33 1.30
CA LEU A 430 8.34 -15.03 2.39
C LEU A 430 8.98 -15.35 3.74
N THR A 431 8.92 -14.41 4.68
CA THR A 431 9.18 -14.65 6.10
C THR A 431 7.87 -14.52 6.89
N VAL A 432 7.47 -15.54 7.63
CA VAL A 432 6.32 -15.50 8.55
C VAL A 432 6.85 -15.46 9.98
N SER A 433 6.52 -14.42 10.74
CA SER A 433 6.95 -14.23 12.13
C SER A 433 5.73 -14.16 13.06
N ILE A 434 5.77 -14.93 14.15
CA ILE A 434 4.82 -14.79 15.26
C ILE A 434 5.54 -14.06 16.40
N LEU A 435 5.00 -12.93 16.83
CA LEU A 435 5.54 -12.12 17.92
C LEU A 435 4.60 -12.15 19.12
N SER A 436 5.15 -12.13 20.34
CA SER A 436 4.39 -11.93 21.57
C SER A 436 3.88 -10.49 21.68
N SER A 437 3.00 -10.24 22.66
CA SER A 437 2.39 -8.93 22.89
C SER A 437 3.37 -7.80 23.23
N ASP A 438 4.59 -8.14 23.66
CA ASP A 438 5.70 -7.22 23.92
C ASP A 438 6.65 -7.06 22.70
N GLY A 439 6.31 -7.68 21.56
CA GLY A 439 7.07 -7.58 20.32
C GLY A 439 8.28 -8.52 20.21
N ARG A 440 8.44 -9.51 21.10
CA ARG A 440 9.51 -10.51 20.98
C ARG A 440 9.12 -11.61 20.01
N LEU A 441 10.06 -12.02 19.16
CA LEU A 441 9.86 -13.15 18.24
C LEU A 441 9.67 -14.46 19.02
N GLN A 442 8.59 -15.18 18.73
CA GLN A 442 8.29 -16.52 19.25
C GLN A 442 8.63 -17.60 18.21
N THR A 443 8.15 -17.45 16.98
CA THR A 443 8.49 -18.34 15.87
C THR A 443 8.74 -17.56 14.58
N GLN A 444 9.58 -18.09 13.71
CA GLN A 444 9.81 -17.57 12.36
C GLN A 444 10.00 -18.70 11.35
N ASP A 445 9.21 -18.68 10.29
CA ASP A 445 9.33 -19.57 9.13
C ASP A 445 9.81 -18.77 7.92
N ARG A 446 10.69 -19.35 7.11
CA ARG A 446 11.15 -18.77 5.84
C ARG A 446 10.85 -19.68 4.66
N TYR A 447 10.39 -19.09 3.57
CA TYR A 447 10.06 -19.77 2.33
C TYR A 447 10.73 -19.09 1.15
N ASP A 448 11.12 -19.88 0.15
CA ASP A 448 11.56 -19.35 -1.14
C ASP A 448 10.37 -18.78 -1.95
N ALA A 449 10.66 -18.22 -3.13
CA ALA A 449 9.64 -17.64 -4.01
C ALA A 449 8.67 -18.68 -4.61
N ALA A 450 9.02 -19.97 -4.59
CA ALA A 450 8.16 -21.07 -5.03
C ALA A 450 7.30 -21.65 -3.89
N GLY A 451 7.52 -21.19 -2.65
CA GLY A 451 6.80 -21.63 -1.47
C GLY A 451 7.44 -22.83 -0.76
N HIS A 452 8.67 -23.22 -1.11
CA HIS A 452 9.37 -24.28 -0.38
C HIS A 452 9.91 -23.76 0.96
N HIS A 453 9.75 -24.56 2.02
CA HIS A 453 10.21 -24.20 3.35
C HIS A 453 11.75 -24.28 3.42
N LEU A 454 12.39 -23.21 3.92
CA LEU A 454 13.84 -23.07 4.02
C LEU A 454 14.33 -23.24 5.46
N SER A 455 13.65 -22.61 6.42
CA SER A 455 14.07 -22.64 7.82
C SER A 455 12.95 -22.30 8.79
N PHE A 456 13.06 -22.85 10.01
CA PHE A 456 12.21 -22.55 11.16
C PHE A 456 13.07 -22.13 12.37
N ASP A 457 12.72 -21.04 13.06
CA ASP A 457 13.29 -20.57 14.34
C ASP A 457 12.18 -20.53 15.38
N MET A 458 12.41 -21.10 16.56
CA MET A 458 11.53 -21.00 17.73
C MET A 458 12.30 -20.49 18.95
N ARG A 459 11.68 -19.59 19.70
CA ARG A 459 12.23 -18.97 20.90
C ARG A 459 11.20 -19.02 22.02
N ASN A 460 11.46 -19.88 22.99
CA ASN A 460 10.57 -20.06 24.12
C ASN A 460 10.83 -19.02 25.21
N VAL A 461 9.82 -18.82 26.05
CA VAL A 461 9.86 -17.86 27.18
C VAL A 461 10.92 -18.26 28.23
N ASP A 462 11.19 -19.55 28.40
CA ASP A 462 12.24 -20.07 29.30
C ASP A 462 13.68 -19.81 28.80
N GLY A 463 13.83 -19.28 27.58
CA GLY A 463 15.11 -18.99 26.95
C GLY A 463 15.70 -20.13 26.13
N SER A 464 15.02 -21.29 26.06
CA SER A 464 15.33 -22.36 25.11
C SER A 464 14.99 -21.94 23.67
N ARG A 465 15.69 -22.53 22.71
CA ARG A 465 15.59 -22.16 21.29
C ARG A 465 15.75 -23.38 20.40
N GLU A 466 15.10 -23.33 19.24
CA GLU A 466 15.20 -24.36 18.22
C GLU A 466 15.38 -23.74 16.84
N TRP A 467 16.27 -24.29 16.03
CA TRP A 467 16.45 -23.91 14.63
C TRP A 467 16.46 -25.15 13.75
N ARG A 468 15.73 -25.10 12.64
CA ARG A 468 15.70 -26.16 11.64
C ARG A 468 16.01 -25.60 10.27
N GLY A 469 16.74 -26.36 9.46
CA GLY A 469 16.99 -26.07 8.05
C GLY A 469 16.39 -27.16 7.17
N PHE A 470 15.92 -26.78 5.99
CA PHE A 470 15.26 -27.68 5.05
C PHE A 470 15.88 -27.55 3.66
N ASP A 471 15.90 -28.67 2.94
CA ASP A 471 16.27 -28.72 1.54
C ASP A 471 15.06 -28.26 0.68
N PRO A 472 15.17 -27.20 -0.12
CA PRO A 472 14.04 -26.65 -0.84
C PRO A 472 13.51 -27.57 -1.96
N GLU A 473 14.34 -28.45 -2.52
CA GLU A 473 13.93 -29.35 -3.62
C GLU A 473 13.15 -30.55 -3.10
N THR A 474 13.50 -31.06 -1.93
CA THR A 474 12.95 -32.30 -1.37
C THR A 474 12.05 -32.10 -0.15
N GLY A 475 12.09 -30.92 0.48
CA GLY A 475 11.38 -30.59 1.72
C GLY A 475 11.91 -31.31 2.95
N ARG A 476 13.05 -32.02 2.85
CA ARG A 476 13.63 -32.79 3.96
C ARG A 476 14.41 -31.88 4.90
N GLU A 477 14.36 -32.18 6.20
CA GLU A 477 15.18 -31.49 7.20
C GLU A 477 16.67 -31.82 6.98
N THR A 478 17.50 -30.79 6.89
CA THR A 478 18.97 -30.90 6.69
C THR A 478 19.73 -30.64 7.98
N SER A 479 19.13 -29.94 8.93
CA SER A 479 19.72 -29.67 10.24
C SER A 479 18.68 -29.32 11.30
N LEU A 480 19.01 -29.64 12.55
CA LEU A 480 18.26 -29.26 13.75
C LEU A 480 19.24 -28.85 14.85
N VAL A 481 19.04 -27.68 15.44
CA VAL A 481 19.78 -27.20 16.60
C VAL A 481 18.79 -26.93 17.72
N HIS A 482 18.93 -27.63 18.83
CA HIS A 482 18.13 -27.40 20.03
C HIS A 482 19.05 -26.86 21.15
N VAL A 483 18.76 -25.67 21.67
CA VAL A 483 19.47 -25.05 22.79
C VAL A 483 18.53 -25.00 23.99
N ASN A 484 18.93 -25.64 25.08
CA ASN A 484 18.21 -25.61 26.34
C ASN A 484 18.32 -24.22 27.01
N ALA A 485 17.47 -23.96 28.01
CA ALA A 485 17.50 -22.72 28.77
C ALA A 485 18.87 -22.44 29.41
N ASP A 486 19.57 -23.49 29.87
CA ASP A 486 20.90 -23.44 30.49
C ASP A 486 22.06 -23.25 29.50
N LYS A 487 21.78 -23.15 28.20
CA LYS A 487 22.73 -23.03 27.08
C LYS A 487 23.44 -24.32 26.64
N SER A 488 23.18 -25.46 27.28
CA SER A 488 23.53 -26.76 26.68
C SER A 488 22.76 -26.94 25.36
N ARG A 489 23.34 -27.66 24.40
CA ARG A 489 22.72 -27.78 23.08
C ARG A 489 23.06 -29.08 22.36
N VAL A 490 22.16 -29.49 21.48
CA VAL A 490 22.33 -30.61 20.55
C VAL A 490 22.23 -30.08 19.13
N GLU A 491 23.21 -30.40 18.30
CA GLU A 491 23.26 -30.06 16.88
C GLU A 491 23.20 -31.33 16.04
N THR A 492 22.18 -31.45 15.20
CA THR A 492 21.97 -32.56 14.25
C THR A 492 22.14 -32.04 12.83
N LYS A 493 22.87 -32.78 11.99
CA LYS A 493 23.03 -32.53 10.55
C LYS A 493 22.73 -33.81 9.77
N HIS A 494 21.99 -33.67 8.69
CA HIS A 494 21.57 -34.75 7.82
C HIS A 494 22.18 -34.67 6.42
N THR A 495 22.29 -35.82 5.76
CA THR A 495 22.73 -35.96 4.36
C THR A 495 24.03 -35.22 4.05
N VAL A 496 25.07 -35.37 4.89
CA VAL A 496 26.34 -34.64 4.77
C VAL A 496 27.11 -35.08 3.51
N ALA A 497 26.98 -34.30 2.44
CA ALA A 497 27.57 -34.61 1.14
C ALA A 497 29.11 -34.70 1.16
N GLY A 498 29.66 -35.67 0.42
CA GLY A 498 31.11 -35.85 0.27
C GLY A 498 31.84 -36.38 1.51
N LYS A 499 31.11 -36.87 2.52
CA LYS A 499 31.66 -37.48 3.73
C LYS A 499 31.34 -38.97 3.80
N PRO A 500 32.13 -39.77 4.55
CA PRO A 500 31.87 -41.20 4.75
C PRO A 500 30.69 -41.49 5.70
N TYR A 501 30.06 -40.45 6.24
CA TYR A 501 28.88 -40.51 7.11
C TYR A 501 27.77 -39.63 6.51
N ALA A 502 26.52 -40.01 6.73
CA ALA A 502 25.34 -39.28 6.28
C ALA A 502 24.79 -38.35 7.36
N ASP A 503 24.82 -38.77 8.64
CA ASP A 503 24.28 -37.99 9.75
C ASP A 503 25.33 -37.71 10.82
N GLN A 504 25.18 -36.59 11.51
CA GLN A 504 26.01 -36.21 12.66
C GLN A 504 25.14 -35.61 13.77
N VAL A 505 25.35 -36.04 15.01
CA VAL A 505 24.76 -35.48 16.22
C VAL A 505 25.89 -35.05 17.16
N ALA A 506 25.90 -33.79 17.60
CA ALA A 506 26.90 -33.25 18.52
C ALA A 506 26.21 -32.60 19.72
N SER A 507 26.60 -33.02 20.92
CA SER A 507 26.03 -32.54 22.19
C SER A 507 27.05 -31.70 22.94
N TYR A 508 26.66 -30.52 23.40
CA TYR A 508 27.52 -29.57 24.09
C TYR A 508 26.98 -29.21 25.47
N ASP A 509 27.90 -29.00 26.42
CA ASP A 509 27.57 -28.44 27.73
C ASP A 509 27.20 -26.95 27.65
N ALA A 510 26.76 -26.38 28.78
CA ALA A 510 26.41 -24.96 28.91
C ALA A 510 27.59 -23.99 28.66
N LYS A 511 28.84 -24.47 28.75
CA LYS A 511 30.06 -23.67 28.48
C LYS A 511 30.50 -23.77 27.01
N GLY A 512 29.83 -24.61 26.22
CA GLY A 512 30.12 -24.85 24.82
C GLY A 512 31.15 -25.94 24.55
N HIS A 513 31.54 -26.74 25.55
CA HIS A 513 32.41 -27.89 25.34
C HIS A 513 31.62 -29.08 24.76
N LEU A 514 32.24 -29.80 23.83
CA LEU A 514 31.67 -31.01 23.25
C LEU A 514 31.67 -32.13 24.29
N THR A 515 30.51 -32.70 24.60
CA THR A 515 30.34 -33.82 25.54
C THR A 515 30.16 -35.15 24.82
N GLU A 516 29.51 -35.14 23.66
CA GLU A 516 29.26 -36.34 22.86
C GLU A 516 29.19 -36.00 21.36
N MET A 517 29.66 -36.91 20.51
CA MET A 517 29.52 -36.83 19.06
C MET A 517 29.23 -38.22 18.51
N LEU A 518 28.12 -38.35 17.78
CA LEU A 518 27.77 -39.54 17.01
C LEU A 518 27.77 -39.20 15.51
N ARG A 519 28.29 -40.10 14.68
CA ARG A 519 28.10 -40.04 13.23
C ARG A 519 27.61 -41.38 12.71
N HIS A 520 26.66 -41.34 11.79
CA HIS A 520 26.08 -42.53 11.19
C HIS A 520 26.37 -42.61 9.70
N HIS A 521 26.60 -43.81 9.18
CA HIS A 521 26.60 -44.12 7.76
C HIS A 521 25.19 -43.96 7.16
N ALA A 522 25.10 -44.00 5.83
CA ALA A 522 23.83 -43.83 5.11
C ALA A 522 22.78 -44.92 5.40
N ASP A 523 23.19 -46.08 5.92
CA ASP A 523 22.31 -47.17 6.35
C ASP A 523 21.86 -47.04 7.82
N GLY A 524 22.25 -45.97 8.51
CA GLY A 524 21.91 -45.68 9.90
C GLY A 524 22.87 -46.30 10.92
N SER A 525 23.92 -46.99 10.49
CA SER A 525 24.89 -47.57 11.40
C SER A 525 25.94 -46.61 11.90
N LEU A 526 26.55 -46.87 13.07
CA LEU A 526 27.59 -46.02 13.62
C LEU A 526 28.84 -46.03 12.72
N ALA A 527 29.37 -44.84 12.45
CA ALA A 527 30.66 -44.61 11.81
C ALA A 527 31.69 -44.06 12.82
N PHE A 528 31.21 -43.30 13.81
CA PHE A 528 32.04 -42.62 14.80
C PHE A 528 31.25 -42.39 16.09
N TYR A 529 31.90 -42.59 17.22
CA TYR A 529 31.40 -42.25 18.54
C TYR A 529 32.51 -41.58 19.35
N GLN A 530 32.21 -40.44 19.97
CA GLN A 530 33.11 -39.79 20.92
C GLN A 530 32.31 -39.35 22.14
N VAL A 531 32.88 -39.58 23.32
CA VAL A 531 32.41 -39.00 24.59
C VAL A 531 33.58 -38.31 25.28
N ASN A 532 33.35 -37.12 25.83
CA ASN A 532 34.34 -36.40 26.63
C ASN A 532 33.80 -36.25 28.06
N GLY A 533 34.55 -36.80 29.02
CA GLY A 533 34.23 -36.70 30.43
C GLY A 533 34.38 -35.27 30.95
N ALA A 534 33.60 -34.92 31.97
CA ALA A 534 33.69 -33.61 32.62
C ALA A 534 35.05 -33.38 33.33
N ASP A 535 35.78 -34.45 33.62
CA ASP A 535 37.11 -34.42 34.20
C ASP A 535 38.21 -34.10 33.17
N GLY A 536 37.95 -34.27 31.87
CA GLY A 536 38.92 -34.09 30.79
C GLY A 536 39.35 -35.40 30.12
N THR A 537 38.84 -36.54 30.56
CA THR A 537 39.01 -37.82 29.87
C THR A 537 38.24 -37.84 28.54
N SER A 538 38.66 -38.68 27.60
CA SER A 538 37.93 -38.86 26.33
C SER A 538 37.97 -40.31 25.86
N GLU A 539 36.89 -40.74 25.23
CA GLU A 539 36.80 -42.03 24.57
C GLU A 539 36.31 -41.81 23.14
N VAL A 540 37.04 -42.36 22.15
CA VAL A 540 36.77 -42.18 20.72
C VAL A 540 36.79 -43.54 20.02
N HIS A 541 35.74 -43.84 19.28
CA HIS A 541 35.56 -45.07 18.53
C HIS A 541 35.32 -44.76 17.05
N GLN A 542 35.89 -45.57 16.17
CA GLN A 542 35.58 -45.57 14.74
C GLN A 542 35.08 -46.93 14.32
N TYR A 543 34.15 -46.95 13.38
CA TYR A 543 33.51 -48.16 12.89
C TYR A 543 33.62 -48.23 11.38
N ASP A 544 33.67 -49.46 10.85
CA ASP A 544 33.54 -49.69 9.41
C ASP A 544 32.07 -49.84 8.97
N ALA A 545 31.85 -49.92 7.65
CA ALA A 545 30.52 -50.11 7.06
C ALA A 545 29.88 -51.48 7.38
N PHE A 546 30.53 -52.36 8.15
CA PHE A 546 29.95 -53.60 8.69
C PHE A 546 29.65 -53.48 10.19
N HIS A 547 29.74 -52.27 10.75
CA HIS A 547 29.46 -51.93 12.15
C HIS A 547 30.48 -52.52 13.12
N ARG A 548 31.71 -52.75 12.63
CA ARG A 548 32.79 -53.30 13.44
C ARG A 548 33.71 -52.17 13.86
N GLU A 549 34.07 -52.13 15.13
CA GLU A 549 34.99 -51.15 15.67
C GLU A 549 36.38 -51.36 15.06
N THR A 550 36.95 -50.35 14.41
CA THR A 550 38.27 -50.40 13.77
C THR A 550 39.33 -49.70 14.60
N THR A 551 38.95 -48.67 15.36
CA THR A 551 39.83 -48.00 16.30
C THR A 551 39.10 -47.61 17.57
N LYS A 552 39.77 -47.76 18.71
CA LYS A 552 39.37 -47.21 20.00
C LYS A 552 40.49 -46.34 20.56
N VAL A 553 40.19 -45.17 21.09
CA VAL A 553 41.17 -44.33 21.78
C VAL A 553 40.61 -43.90 23.13
N LEU A 554 41.36 -44.16 24.20
CA LEU A 554 41.06 -43.76 25.57
C LEU A 554 42.11 -42.74 26.02
N GLY A 555 41.72 -41.48 26.25
CA GLY A 555 42.60 -40.42 26.72
C GLY A 555 42.37 -40.08 28.19
N ASP A 556 43.46 -39.83 28.92
CA ASP A 556 43.44 -39.52 30.34
C ASP A 556 43.69 -38.03 30.66
N LEU A 557 43.71 -37.71 31.97
CA LEU A 557 43.91 -36.36 32.50
C LEU A 557 45.36 -35.84 32.35
N ALA A 558 46.33 -36.74 32.18
CA ALA A 558 47.75 -36.42 32.08
C ALA A 558 48.21 -36.22 30.62
N GLY A 559 47.28 -36.34 29.66
CA GLY A 559 47.57 -36.27 28.23
C GLY A 559 48.21 -37.55 27.68
N ALA A 560 48.19 -38.63 28.46
CA ALA A 560 48.46 -39.98 27.98
C ALA A 560 47.19 -40.57 27.34
N ARG A 561 47.36 -41.59 26.50
CA ARG A 561 46.25 -42.30 25.90
C ARG A 561 46.61 -43.69 25.45
N ASP A 562 45.62 -44.57 25.45
CA ASP A 562 45.68 -45.89 24.81
C ASP A 562 44.92 -45.85 23.50
N ALA A 563 45.56 -46.32 22.42
CA ALA A 563 44.95 -46.47 21.10
C ALA A 563 44.94 -47.94 20.69
N PHE A 564 43.76 -48.49 20.43
CA PHE A 564 43.54 -49.85 19.95
C PHE A 564 43.18 -49.81 18.48
N GLU A 565 43.85 -50.63 17.67
CA GLU A 565 43.54 -50.87 16.27
C GLU A 565 43.06 -52.31 16.09
N PHE A 566 41.84 -52.50 15.57
CA PHE A 566 41.23 -53.80 15.37
C PHE A 566 41.31 -54.21 13.90
N ALA A 567 42.03 -55.29 13.61
CA ALA A 567 42.17 -55.81 12.26
C ALA A 567 41.23 -57.01 12.04
N TYR A 568 40.47 -57.02 10.94
CA TYR A 568 39.51 -58.08 10.64
C TYR A 568 39.91 -58.89 9.41
N ALA A 569 39.71 -60.21 9.47
CA ALA A 569 39.83 -61.11 8.33
C ALA A 569 38.47 -61.26 7.62
N GLY A 570 38.35 -60.71 6.40
CA GLY A 570 37.13 -60.78 5.61
C GLY A 570 35.91 -60.21 6.34
N ARG A 571 34.83 -61.00 6.45
CA ARG A 571 33.55 -60.61 7.08
C ARG A 571 33.39 -61.11 8.51
N SER A 572 34.46 -61.56 9.17
CA SER A 572 34.40 -61.96 10.58
C SER A 572 33.89 -60.80 11.45
N PRO A 573 32.98 -61.04 12.42
CA PRO A 573 32.59 -60.05 13.42
C PRO A 573 33.63 -59.93 14.54
N LEU A 574 34.54 -60.89 14.69
CA LEU A 574 35.63 -60.87 15.67
C LEU A 574 36.94 -60.40 15.02
N PRO A 575 37.75 -59.58 15.71
CA PRO A 575 39.08 -59.19 15.26
C PRO A 575 40.00 -60.40 15.04
N SER A 576 40.77 -60.36 13.96
CA SER A 576 41.89 -61.28 13.69
C SER A 576 43.18 -60.90 14.42
N ALA A 577 43.30 -59.63 14.82
CA ALA A 577 44.32 -59.13 15.72
C ALA A 577 43.88 -57.78 16.30
N VAL A 578 44.35 -57.45 17.50
CA VAL A 578 44.20 -56.14 18.13
C VAL A 578 45.58 -55.59 18.42
N THR A 579 45.83 -54.33 18.05
CA THR A 579 47.09 -53.65 18.37
C THR A 579 46.81 -52.52 19.35
N GLN A 580 47.22 -52.65 20.59
CA GLN A 580 47.23 -51.56 21.57
C GLN A 580 48.53 -50.77 21.43
N THR A 581 48.42 -49.45 21.48
CA THR A 581 49.55 -48.54 21.60
C THR A 581 49.29 -47.65 22.80
N HIS A 582 50.23 -47.66 23.75
CA HIS A 582 50.22 -46.71 24.83
C HIS A 582 51.08 -45.48 24.49
N TYR A 583 50.49 -44.31 24.65
CA TYR A 583 51.14 -43.02 24.51
C TYR A 583 51.23 -42.32 25.87
N GLY A 584 52.42 -41.87 26.25
CA GLY A 584 52.60 -40.96 27.37
C GLY A 584 52.25 -39.51 27.01
N ALA A 585 52.45 -38.61 27.98
CA ALA A 585 52.26 -37.18 27.80
C ALA A 585 53.05 -36.64 26.59
N GLY A 586 52.49 -35.63 25.90
CA GLY A 586 53.13 -35.03 24.73
C GLY A 586 53.15 -35.92 23.48
N ASN A 587 52.27 -36.93 23.42
CA ASN A 587 52.11 -37.83 22.26
C ASN A 587 53.32 -38.76 22.02
N VAL A 588 54.05 -39.13 23.07
CA VAL A 588 55.21 -40.03 23.00
C VAL A 588 54.74 -41.48 23.03
N LYS A 589 55.06 -42.27 22.01
CA LYS A 589 54.74 -43.71 21.96
C LYS A 589 55.66 -44.45 22.96
N LEU A 590 55.09 -45.08 23.99
CA LEU A 590 55.87 -45.77 25.03
C LEU A 590 56.02 -47.26 24.71
N TRP A 591 54.93 -47.93 24.34
CA TRP A 591 54.97 -49.33 23.90
C TRP A 591 53.81 -49.64 22.96
N THR A 592 53.93 -50.77 22.26
CA THR A 592 52.86 -51.36 21.45
C THR A 592 52.73 -52.83 21.75
N ASP A 593 51.51 -53.30 21.91
CA ASP A 593 51.18 -54.71 22.05
C ASP A 593 50.26 -55.14 20.89
N ARG A 594 50.56 -56.26 20.25
CA ARG A 594 49.70 -56.87 19.24
C ARG A 594 49.28 -58.25 19.70
N THR A 595 48.00 -58.39 20.01
CA THR A 595 47.35 -59.66 20.31
C THR A 595 46.85 -60.31 19.03
N ALA A 596 47.25 -61.56 18.77
CA ALA A 596 46.76 -62.36 17.67
C ALA A 596 45.46 -63.13 18.06
N ALA A 597 44.77 -63.69 17.07
CA ALA A 597 43.53 -64.43 17.31
C ALA A 597 43.68 -65.70 18.18
N ASP A 598 44.91 -66.22 18.33
CA ASP A 598 45.22 -67.35 19.21
C ASP A 598 45.55 -66.93 20.66
N GLY A 599 45.50 -65.63 20.95
CA GLY A 599 45.83 -65.06 22.26
C GLY A 599 47.31 -64.72 22.45
N SER A 600 48.21 -65.03 21.51
CA SER A 600 49.63 -64.64 21.63
C SER A 600 49.84 -63.14 21.49
N HIS A 601 50.77 -62.57 22.28
CA HIS A 601 51.10 -61.15 22.27
C HIS A 601 52.48 -60.88 21.64
N SER A 602 52.58 -59.77 20.92
CA SER A 602 53.83 -59.24 20.36
C SER A 602 54.05 -57.82 20.85
N GLN A 603 54.79 -57.68 21.94
CA GLN A 603 55.03 -56.44 22.65
C GLN A 603 56.36 -55.79 22.24
N VAL A 604 56.35 -54.47 22.04
CA VAL A 604 57.53 -53.69 21.61
C VAL A 604 57.62 -52.39 22.39
N ALA A 605 58.71 -52.21 23.11
CA ALA A 605 59.07 -50.95 23.73
C ALA A 605 59.43 -49.90 22.65
N LYS A 606 58.95 -48.67 22.84
CA LYS A 606 59.13 -47.55 21.90
C LYS A 606 59.84 -46.35 22.55
N ALA A 607 59.98 -46.38 23.87
CA ALA A 607 60.79 -45.47 24.67
C ALA A 607 61.41 -46.27 25.82
N ALA A 608 62.49 -45.74 26.40
CA ALA A 608 63.15 -46.34 27.56
C ALA A 608 62.22 -46.39 28.78
N GLY A 609 62.36 -47.43 29.60
CA GLY A 609 61.57 -47.58 30.81
C GLY A 609 60.22 -48.27 30.58
N ALA A 610 60.06 -48.98 29.45
CA ALA A 610 58.83 -49.71 29.19
C ALA A 610 58.73 -50.95 30.09
N VAL A 611 57.55 -51.21 30.61
CA VAL A 611 57.23 -52.46 31.30
C VAL A 611 56.36 -53.28 30.37
N LEU A 612 56.81 -54.48 30.01
CA LEU A 612 56.11 -55.40 29.13
C LEU A 612 55.82 -56.70 29.90
N VAL A 613 54.59 -57.18 29.85
CA VAL A 613 54.09 -58.22 30.77
C VAL A 613 53.63 -59.44 29.98
N SER A 614 54.06 -60.63 30.39
CA SER A 614 53.64 -61.89 29.79
C SER A 614 52.24 -62.32 30.21
N HIS A 615 51.55 -63.01 29.30
CA HIS A 615 50.21 -63.52 29.49
C HIS A 615 50.20 -65.04 29.68
N GLU A 616 49.35 -65.50 30.59
CA GLU A 616 49.28 -66.91 30.99
C GLU A 616 48.91 -67.84 29.81
N GLY A 617 49.68 -68.91 29.64
CA GLY A 617 49.37 -70.05 28.77
C GLY A 617 49.58 -69.82 27.28
N VAL A 618 50.04 -68.63 26.87
CA VAL A 618 50.28 -68.25 25.47
C VAL A 618 51.79 -68.07 25.20
N ALA A 619 52.15 -67.84 23.94
CA ALA A 619 53.56 -67.70 23.54
C ALA A 619 53.81 -66.25 23.12
N ASP A 620 54.38 -65.45 24.02
CA ASP A 620 54.56 -64.03 23.82
C ASP A 620 55.95 -63.69 23.25
N THR A 621 56.01 -62.61 22.47
CA THR A 621 57.28 -62.07 21.97
C THR A 621 57.44 -60.63 22.42
N PHE A 622 58.53 -60.36 23.13
CA PHE A 622 58.91 -59.03 23.58
C PHE A 622 60.08 -58.48 22.78
N THR A 623 60.10 -57.17 22.54
CA THR A 623 61.22 -56.46 21.93
C THR A 623 61.54 -55.20 22.74
N GLY A 624 62.72 -55.18 23.36
CA GLY A 624 63.23 -54.03 24.12
C GLY A 624 63.60 -52.84 23.25
N PHE A 625 63.67 -51.67 23.89
CA PHE A 625 64.09 -50.40 23.31
C PHE A 625 65.60 -50.25 23.48
N LYS A 626 66.31 -50.15 22.36
CA LYS A 626 67.77 -50.03 22.38
C LYS A 626 68.24 -48.82 23.19
N GLY A 627 69.10 -49.05 24.17
CA GLY A 627 69.65 -48.07 25.12
C GLY A 627 68.66 -47.63 26.20
N GLY A 628 67.53 -48.32 26.35
CA GLY A 628 66.52 -48.07 27.38
C GLY A 628 66.58 -49.14 28.46
N ALA A 629 66.34 -48.75 29.71
CA ALA A 629 66.22 -49.70 30.82
C ALA A 629 64.77 -50.21 30.89
N ASP A 630 64.44 -51.24 30.13
CA ASP A 630 63.09 -51.82 30.09
C ASP A 630 62.93 -52.99 31.07
N THR A 631 61.69 -53.34 31.39
CA THR A 631 61.36 -54.45 32.29
C THR A 631 60.42 -55.43 31.60
N PHE A 632 60.77 -56.71 31.63
CA PHE A 632 59.95 -57.80 31.09
C PHE A 632 59.46 -58.66 32.26
N VAL A 633 58.15 -58.77 32.43
CA VAL A 633 57.51 -59.36 33.62
C VAL A 633 56.90 -60.72 33.29
N PHE A 634 57.20 -61.74 34.09
CA PHE A 634 56.76 -63.13 33.90
C PHE A 634 56.10 -63.66 35.17
N GLY A 635 54.78 -63.85 35.11
CA GLY A 635 53.98 -64.49 36.16
C GLY A 635 53.98 -66.02 36.08
N GLN A 636 53.28 -66.69 37.00
CA GLN A 636 53.07 -68.14 36.89
C GLN A 636 52.37 -68.51 35.58
N GLY A 637 52.76 -69.64 34.98
CA GLY A 637 52.11 -70.14 33.77
C GLY A 637 52.33 -69.27 32.54
N PHE A 638 53.40 -68.46 32.50
CA PHE A 638 53.69 -67.51 31.41
C PHE A 638 53.87 -68.16 30.02
N GLY A 639 53.90 -69.50 29.92
CA GLY A 639 53.95 -70.18 28.64
C GLY A 639 55.31 -70.10 27.96
N LYS A 640 55.33 -69.83 26.65
CA LYS A 640 56.53 -70.00 25.81
C LYS A 640 56.98 -68.70 25.18
N ASP A 641 57.75 -67.94 25.93
CA ASP A 641 58.06 -66.56 25.59
C ASP A 641 59.43 -66.36 24.97
N VAL A 642 59.56 -65.25 24.25
CA VAL A 642 60.80 -64.82 23.61
C VAL A 642 61.04 -63.34 23.89
N VAL A 643 62.18 -63.01 24.49
CA VAL A 643 62.63 -61.62 24.61
C VAL A 643 63.72 -61.35 23.58
N LYS A 644 63.57 -60.28 22.80
CA LYS A 644 64.53 -59.78 21.81
C LYS A 644 65.03 -58.40 22.21
N GLY A 645 66.27 -58.10 21.87
CA GLY A 645 66.85 -56.78 22.12
C GLY A 645 67.13 -56.49 23.59
N PHE A 646 67.30 -57.54 24.41
CA PHE A 646 67.62 -57.42 25.83
C PHE A 646 69.05 -56.89 26.02
N GLU A 647 69.20 -55.80 26.78
CA GLU A 647 70.47 -55.17 27.13
C GLU A 647 70.97 -55.67 28.49
N ALA A 648 71.72 -56.78 28.49
CA ALA A 648 72.24 -57.37 29.72
C ALA A 648 73.43 -56.59 30.32
N GLY A 649 73.52 -56.59 31.65
CA GLY A 649 74.65 -56.10 32.44
C GLY A 649 74.20 -55.23 33.63
N SER A 650 75.12 -54.40 34.12
CA SER A 650 74.90 -53.51 35.28
C SER A 650 75.01 -52.02 34.93
N GLY A 651 74.93 -51.70 33.63
CA GLY A 651 75.12 -50.34 33.11
C GLY A 651 73.86 -49.48 33.20
N THR A 652 73.96 -48.17 32.96
CA THR A 652 72.78 -47.33 32.75
C THR A 652 72.09 -47.78 31.46
N GLY A 653 70.82 -48.20 31.54
CA GLY A 653 70.10 -48.74 30.38
C GLY A 653 70.09 -50.27 30.27
N HIS A 654 70.58 -51.00 31.28
CA HIS A 654 70.36 -52.45 31.32
C HIS A 654 68.87 -52.77 31.50
N ASP A 655 68.44 -53.88 30.91
CA ASP A 655 67.08 -54.40 31.00
C ASP A 655 66.91 -55.33 32.20
N VAL A 656 65.66 -55.51 32.65
CA VAL A 656 65.33 -56.36 33.79
C VAL A 656 64.34 -57.45 33.38
N LEU A 657 64.65 -58.70 33.75
CA LEU A 657 63.70 -59.81 33.77
C LEU A 657 63.09 -59.90 35.18
N ALA A 658 61.82 -59.56 35.31
CA ALA A 658 61.08 -59.67 36.54
C ALA A 658 60.29 -60.98 36.57
N PHE A 659 60.59 -61.87 37.51
CA PHE A 659 59.88 -63.13 37.69
C PHE A 659 59.05 -63.11 38.96
N ASP A 660 57.91 -63.80 38.93
CA ASP A 660 57.19 -64.21 40.14
C ASP A 660 58.14 -64.98 41.09
N ASP A 661 58.21 -64.58 42.36
CA ASP A 661 59.12 -65.17 43.35
C ASP A 661 58.82 -66.65 43.68
N SER A 662 57.64 -67.14 43.29
CA SER A 662 57.27 -68.55 43.36
C SER A 662 57.88 -69.41 42.23
N LEU A 663 58.26 -68.82 41.10
CA LEU A 663 58.95 -69.51 40.01
C LEU A 663 60.44 -69.67 40.30
N VAL A 664 61.02 -68.64 40.92
CA VAL A 664 62.43 -68.52 41.24
C VAL A 664 62.63 -67.37 42.22
N SER A 665 63.45 -67.57 43.25
CA SER A 665 63.57 -66.63 44.36
C SER A 665 64.96 -65.97 44.49
N SER A 666 65.94 -66.43 43.71
CA SER A 666 67.29 -65.86 43.72
C SER A 666 68.01 -66.00 42.38
N PHE A 667 69.00 -65.14 42.11
CA PHE A 667 69.78 -65.21 40.87
C PHE A 667 70.57 -66.52 40.75
N SER A 668 71.06 -67.06 41.87
CA SER A 668 71.75 -68.35 41.88
C SER A 668 70.82 -69.51 41.53
N GLU A 669 69.55 -69.43 41.94
CA GLU A 669 68.53 -70.41 41.56
C GLU A 669 68.19 -70.27 40.08
N LEU A 670 67.99 -69.03 39.60
CA LEU A 670 67.72 -68.74 38.19
C LEU A 670 68.78 -69.33 37.26
N GLN A 671 70.06 -69.27 37.64
CA GLN A 671 71.15 -69.85 36.86
C GLN A 671 71.00 -71.36 36.63
N THR A 672 70.33 -72.09 37.53
CA THR A 672 70.06 -73.52 37.37
C THR A 672 69.00 -73.81 36.30
N HIS A 673 68.16 -72.81 35.99
CA HIS A 673 67.16 -72.88 34.92
C HIS A 673 67.72 -72.46 33.55
N MET A 674 68.92 -71.87 33.49
CA MET A 674 69.51 -71.35 32.26
C MET A 674 70.26 -72.44 31.46
N THR A 675 69.91 -72.56 30.18
CA THR A 675 70.63 -73.38 29.21
C THR A 675 71.10 -72.49 28.05
N LYS A 676 72.39 -72.57 27.70
CA LYS A 676 72.93 -71.88 26.53
C LYS A 676 72.43 -72.54 25.24
N LEU A 677 71.80 -71.77 24.36
CA LEU A 677 71.35 -72.22 23.05
C LEU A 677 71.98 -71.35 21.95
N GLY A 678 73.15 -71.75 21.46
CA GLY A 678 73.92 -70.92 20.53
C GLY A 678 74.39 -69.61 21.19
N GLY A 679 73.95 -68.46 20.66
CA GLY A 679 74.17 -67.13 21.23
C GLY A 679 73.06 -66.65 22.19
N ASP A 680 72.03 -67.47 22.41
CA ASP A 680 70.85 -67.14 23.20
C ASP A 680 70.88 -67.84 24.58
N THR A 681 70.03 -67.37 25.51
CA THR A 681 69.79 -68.00 26.82
C THR A 681 68.35 -68.53 26.88
N LEU A 682 68.19 -69.83 27.14
CA LEU A 682 66.89 -70.45 27.39
C LEU A 682 66.71 -70.68 28.89
N LEU A 683 65.69 -70.11 29.50
CA LEU A 683 65.24 -70.43 30.85
C LEU A 683 64.06 -71.40 30.78
N SER A 684 64.07 -72.46 31.59
CA SER A 684 62.98 -73.45 31.61
C SER A 684 62.49 -73.73 33.03
N PHE A 685 61.18 -73.57 33.22
CA PHE A 685 60.45 -73.82 34.46
C PHE A 685 59.41 -74.93 34.25
N GLY A 686 59.82 -76.02 33.59
CA GLY A 686 58.92 -77.10 33.21
C GLY A 686 58.21 -76.84 31.89
N THR A 687 56.91 -76.59 31.91
CA THR A 687 56.12 -76.29 30.70
C THR A 687 56.34 -74.87 30.19
N ASP A 688 56.76 -73.97 31.08
CA ASP A 688 57.05 -72.58 30.76
C ASP A 688 58.52 -72.41 30.38
N THR A 689 58.78 -71.65 29.32
CA THR A 689 60.12 -71.40 28.81
C THR A 689 60.27 -69.97 28.33
N LEU A 690 61.36 -69.30 28.71
CA LEU A 690 61.73 -67.98 28.22
C LEU A 690 63.02 -68.06 27.40
N LEU A 691 62.99 -67.65 26.14
CA LEU A 691 64.18 -67.52 25.29
C LEU A 691 64.62 -66.05 25.20
N VAL A 692 65.74 -65.72 25.82
CA VAL A 692 66.40 -64.42 25.69
C VAL A 692 67.36 -64.45 24.50
N LYS A 693 66.95 -63.82 23.40
CA LYS A 693 67.65 -63.79 22.11
C LYS A 693 68.87 -62.86 22.15
N GLY A 694 70.01 -63.35 21.68
CA GLY A 694 71.24 -62.58 21.49
C GLY A 694 72.03 -62.32 22.78
N VAL A 695 71.61 -62.88 23.91
CA VAL A 695 72.26 -62.74 25.22
C VAL A 695 72.71 -64.13 25.67
N ALA A 696 74.02 -64.30 25.89
CA ALA A 696 74.56 -65.55 26.43
C ALA A 696 74.36 -65.60 27.97
N PRO A 697 74.24 -66.79 28.61
CA PRO A 697 73.93 -66.87 30.04
C PRO A 697 74.96 -66.15 30.94
N ALA A 698 76.22 -66.10 30.50
CA ALA A 698 77.30 -65.43 31.22
C ALA A 698 77.25 -63.88 31.14
N ALA A 699 76.41 -63.32 30.27
CA ALA A 699 76.21 -61.87 30.14
C ALA A 699 75.13 -61.35 31.11
N LEU A 700 74.23 -62.22 31.58
CA LEU A 700 73.24 -61.88 32.60
C LEU A 700 73.93 -61.76 33.97
N THR A 701 73.55 -60.75 34.73
CA THR A 701 74.01 -60.44 36.08
C THR A 701 72.84 -60.43 37.05
N ALA A 702 73.12 -60.31 38.35
CA ALA A 702 72.06 -60.19 39.34
C ALA A 702 71.26 -58.88 39.20
N ASP A 703 71.81 -57.84 38.55
CA ASP A 703 71.12 -56.57 38.31
C ASP A 703 70.06 -56.71 37.20
N ASP A 704 70.23 -57.67 36.27
CA ASP A 704 69.30 -57.94 35.16
C ASP A 704 68.03 -58.69 35.59
N VAL A 705 67.87 -59.02 36.87
CA VAL A 705 66.81 -59.91 37.35
C VAL A 705 66.20 -59.43 38.65
N HIS A 706 64.89 -59.25 38.65
CA HIS A 706 64.10 -58.98 39.84
C HIS A 706 63.16 -60.14 40.16
N PHE A 707 62.94 -60.38 41.45
CA PHE A 707 61.95 -61.35 41.93
C PHE A 707 60.85 -60.57 42.65
N ILE A 708 59.63 -60.71 42.16
CA ILE A 708 58.49 -59.91 42.54
C ILE A 708 57.44 -60.85 43.13
N HIS A 709 56.87 -60.51 44.28
CA HIS A 709 55.80 -61.30 44.87
C HIS A 709 54.56 -61.28 43.97
N HIS A 710 53.83 -62.38 43.87
CA HIS A 710 52.68 -62.53 42.96
C HIS A 710 51.71 -61.32 42.96
N ASP A 711 51.38 -60.81 44.15
CA ASP A 711 50.47 -59.67 44.34
C ASP A 711 50.95 -58.34 43.74
N GLN A 712 52.22 -58.25 43.33
CA GLN A 712 52.83 -57.06 42.72
C GLN A 712 52.97 -57.18 41.20
N LEU A 713 52.54 -58.29 40.59
CA LEU A 713 52.58 -58.52 39.14
C LEU A 713 51.34 -57.98 38.38
N MET A 714 50.29 -57.59 39.12
CA MET A 714 49.10 -56.94 38.57
C MET A 714 49.39 -55.45 38.31
N ILE A 715 49.92 -55.12 37.14
CA ILE A 715 50.10 -53.75 36.65
C ILE A 715 49.12 -53.48 35.51
#